data_AF-A0A2G6EWT1-F1
#
_entry.id   AF-A0A2G6EWT1-F1
#
_cell.length_a   1.000
_cell.length_b   1.000
_cell.length_c   1.000
_cell.angle_alpha   90.00
_cell.angle_beta   90.00
_cell.angle_gamma   90.00
#
_symmetry.space_group_name_H-M   'P 1'
#
loop_
_entity.id
_entity.type
_entity.pdbx_description
1 polymer ?
#
loop_
_entity_poly.entity_id
_entity_poly.type
_entity_poly.pdbx_seq_one_letter_code
_entity_poly.pdbx_strand_id
1 'polypeptide(L)'
;MKRMLINATQKEELRVALVDGQRLYDLDIETVNAKQKKANIYKGKITRVEPSLEAAFVDYGADRHGFLPIKEISKEYFSGSTTVNSNGKPDYKKLIREGQEVMVQVEKEERGNKGAALTTYIGLAGRYLVAMPNNPRGGGVSRRVQGNERRELRRALDEVHVADDVGVIVRTAGVGRSSEELQWDLDYQMQVWQAVCDAYQQSPVGALLYQESNIIVRALRDYFRNDIGQIIIDNERIYQQAHSFMSLVMPDKLKCLQLYQDELPLFTRYQIEAQIDSAYGRNVRLPSGGELVIDYTEAMVSIDINSARSTRGGDVEETALHTNLEAAEEVARQLRLRDIGGLIVIDFIDMNEAKHRRQIEEKIRASIAIDRARVQVARISKFGLLEMSRQRLRPSIDEASHSVCPRCKGQGSIRSTQSVALSVLRLIEEDANKNNTAKVIAQLPVNVATFLLNEKRGAITAIEKNNQVTVVIVANNSLETPNFDIIRLREDDNAEMSLSYQMAKDFTAEENENNDSQGNKKHAAQDAVVSNITPTAPPPKPKISFFHVVKRILGIGENQPTVVSNNKKTTAGKGKKTAGSPAGRNNQRNGNKNGRRQHKKAFENKTVDNDKTNARGSAKSKNQPNPPSKTKAEAKNGKATTTAPRTGKPKKAKPFVNQYATDKSKMHTGRPISDKAVRGAGKAKTNPPTEKNKVTEKTAEGAVDQAPKVGKNQPSEAVQDKSQHLVVNAAGNNERVYVPRAVGEAVPALWMDESSEIPIENLDNIQKPERIDQLKEATTEAVEKNNPIAELSAFGQSIWYDNINRDMLETGELQRLIDTDDLRGVTSNPAIFEKALASNHPAYLSYLGEIAKQTQSPKEAFFTLAIKDITEACQALRSTYDKTDGTDGMVSLEVSPDIAYDAEKTIAEALALNQRLGQPNAMIKVPGTEQGLLAIEQLTYLGLNINVTLLFSVSRYIDVFKAYMRGLQKRTEMGLPVSNIRSVASFFISRIDSAADAVLQKTNPDVRGKVAIANAKLAYDAYLQLIDSEQWQALQALGAKPQRLLWASTGTKDPSYSDVLYVESLIGKDTVNTLPPATYDAFKDHGKIAETIVSDVLEAKALMELLPQYGIDLDLITQQLERDGVAAFEQSFNALLSVLAEKMA
;
A
#
# COMPACT_ATOMS: atom_id res chain seq x y z
N MET A 1 31.84 -2.81 7.68
CA MET A 1 31.07 -3.81 8.47
C MET A 1 29.68 -3.88 7.88
N LYS A 2 29.22 -5.08 7.53
CA LYS A 2 27.92 -5.26 6.89
C LYS A 2 26.77 -5.30 7.88
N ARG A 3 25.65 -4.69 7.48
CA ARG A 3 24.40 -4.62 8.22
C ARG A 3 23.23 -4.94 7.31
N MET A 4 22.19 -5.50 7.91
CA MET A 4 20.83 -5.50 7.38
C MET A 4 20.06 -4.43 8.15
N LEU A 5 19.46 -3.48 7.45
CA LEU A 5 18.61 -2.44 8.04
C LEU A 5 17.19 -2.66 7.53
N ILE A 6 16.21 -2.74 8.43
CA ILE A 6 14.79 -2.92 8.09
C ILE A 6 14.04 -1.68 8.57
N ASN A 7 13.52 -0.91 7.62
CA ASN A 7 12.67 0.24 7.87
C ASN A 7 11.21 -0.19 7.65
N ALA A 8 10.42 -0.11 8.71
CA ALA A 8 9.02 -0.52 8.78
C ALA A 8 8.19 0.45 9.65
N THR A 9 8.58 1.73 9.67
CA THR A 9 7.85 2.80 10.35
C THR A 9 6.52 3.10 9.65
N GLN A 10 6.54 3.14 8.32
CA GLN A 10 5.36 3.25 7.46
C GLN A 10 4.72 1.86 7.28
N LYS A 11 3.41 1.79 7.08
CA LYS A 11 2.67 0.52 6.88
C LYS A 11 2.56 0.15 5.40
N GLU A 12 2.64 1.17 4.54
CA GLU A 12 2.39 1.20 3.11
C GLU A 12 3.56 0.59 2.33
N GLU A 13 4.78 0.74 2.87
CA GLU A 13 6.06 0.31 2.32
C GLU A 13 6.97 -0.25 3.42
N LEU A 14 7.48 -1.48 3.22
CA LEU A 14 8.54 -2.06 4.05
C LEU A 14 9.82 -2.19 3.25
N ARG A 15 10.90 -1.56 3.74
CA ARG A 15 12.20 -1.48 3.05
C ARG A 15 13.28 -2.25 3.80
N VAL A 16 13.99 -3.14 3.11
CA VAL A 16 15.16 -3.88 3.62
C VAL A 16 16.41 -3.48 2.85
N ALA A 17 17.35 -2.81 3.51
CA ALA A 17 18.61 -2.35 2.94
C ALA A 17 19.79 -3.19 3.42
N LEU A 18 20.66 -3.61 2.49
CA LEU A 18 21.94 -4.24 2.80
C LEU A 18 23.08 -3.23 2.59
N VAL A 19 23.81 -2.95 3.67
CA VAL A 19 24.79 -1.86 3.73
C VAL A 19 26.14 -2.38 4.19
N ASP A 20 27.25 -1.91 3.61
CA ASP A 20 28.59 -2.09 4.18
C ASP A 20 29.16 -0.72 4.63
N GLY A 21 29.30 -0.54 5.94
CA GLY A 21 29.60 0.76 6.53
C GLY A 21 28.41 1.72 6.38
N GLN A 22 28.44 2.52 5.32
CA GLN A 22 27.39 3.45 4.88
C GLN A 22 27.02 3.25 3.39
N ARG A 23 27.62 2.28 2.68
CA ARG A 23 27.36 2.07 1.24
C ARG A 23 26.26 1.02 1.05
N LEU A 24 25.13 1.44 0.48
CA LEU A 24 24.02 0.58 0.08
C LEU A 24 24.42 -0.29 -1.12
N TYR A 25 24.35 -1.61 -1.01
CA TYR A 25 24.78 -2.55 -2.06
C TYR A 25 23.70 -3.52 -2.56
N ASP A 26 22.61 -3.68 -1.81
CA ASP A 26 21.39 -4.41 -2.16
C ASP A 26 20.22 -3.70 -1.45
N LEU A 27 19.03 -3.72 -2.06
CA LEU A 27 17.81 -3.12 -1.55
C LEU A 27 16.62 -4.01 -1.93
N ASP A 28 15.64 -4.09 -1.04
CA ASP A 28 14.41 -4.85 -1.24
C ASP A 28 13.24 -4.03 -0.68
N ILE A 29 12.14 -3.96 -1.41
CA ILE A 29 10.96 -3.15 -1.09
C ILE A 29 9.72 -4.01 -1.34
N GLU A 30 8.79 -4.04 -0.38
CA GLU A 30 7.45 -4.62 -0.54
C GLU A 30 6.42 -3.58 -0.08
N THR A 31 5.49 -3.22 -0.98
CA THR A 31 4.37 -2.33 -0.68
C THR A 31 3.07 -3.12 -0.52
N VAL A 32 2.10 -2.56 0.21
CA VAL A 32 0.81 -3.24 0.50
C VAL A 32 0.09 -3.70 -0.78
N ASN A 33 0.12 -2.87 -1.83
CA ASN A 33 -0.49 -3.16 -3.13
C ASN A 33 0.33 -4.12 -4.03
N ALA A 34 1.57 -4.45 -3.67
CA ALA A 34 2.49 -5.26 -4.47
C ALA A 34 3.08 -6.47 -3.71
N LYS A 35 2.31 -7.04 -2.77
CA LYS A 35 2.67 -8.29 -2.06
C LYS A 35 3.06 -9.38 -3.05
N GLN A 36 4.23 -9.97 -2.85
CA GLN A 36 4.79 -10.96 -3.78
C GLN A 36 3.91 -12.23 -3.84
N LYS A 37 3.37 -12.59 -5.03
CA LYS A 37 2.59 -13.83 -5.24
C LYS A 37 3.46 -15.05 -5.58
N LYS A 38 4.73 -14.83 -5.93
CA LYS A 38 5.69 -15.89 -6.27
C LYS A 38 5.88 -16.89 -5.13
N ALA A 39 6.01 -18.16 -5.48
CA ALA A 39 6.14 -19.31 -4.57
C ALA A 39 4.92 -19.61 -3.67
N ASN A 40 3.84 -18.81 -3.72
CA ASN A 40 2.53 -19.20 -3.20
C ASN A 40 2.04 -20.49 -3.87
N ILE A 41 1.28 -21.29 -3.11
CA ILE A 41 0.69 -22.56 -3.56
C ILE A 41 -0.83 -22.42 -3.53
N TYR A 42 -1.50 -22.82 -4.61
CA TYR A 42 -2.95 -22.73 -4.79
C TYR A 42 -3.55 -24.09 -5.16
N LYS A 43 -4.84 -24.28 -4.85
CA LYS A 43 -5.65 -25.38 -5.40
C LYS A 43 -6.24 -24.95 -6.75
N GLY A 44 -5.55 -25.30 -7.83
CA GLY A 44 -5.95 -24.95 -9.20
C GLY A 44 -6.86 -25.98 -9.85
N LYS A 45 -7.54 -25.58 -10.93
CA LYS A 45 -8.34 -26.45 -11.81
C LYS A 45 -7.99 -26.20 -13.27
N ILE A 46 -7.74 -27.27 -14.01
CA ILE A 46 -7.37 -27.19 -15.43
C ILE A 46 -8.59 -26.77 -16.25
N THR A 47 -8.51 -25.61 -16.90
CA THR A 47 -9.61 -25.04 -17.70
C THR A 47 -9.55 -25.44 -19.17
N ARG A 48 -8.34 -25.60 -19.73
CA ARG A 48 -8.12 -26.16 -21.08
C ARG A 48 -6.73 -26.78 -21.23
N VAL A 49 -6.58 -27.76 -22.13
CA VAL A 49 -5.28 -28.33 -22.52
C VAL A 49 -4.93 -27.91 -23.95
N GLU A 50 -3.73 -27.35 -24.13
CA GLU A 50 -3.25 -26.77 -25.40
C GLU A 50 -2.02 -27.52 -25.94
N PRO A 51 -2.21 -28.58 -26.76
CA PRO A 51 -1.11 -29.40 -27.28
C PRO A 51 -0.07 -28.62 -28.09
N SER A 52 -0.50 -27.56 -28.79
CA SER A 52 0.35 -26.69 -29.61
C SER A 52 1.41 -25.92 -28.80
N LEU A 53 1.17 -25.74 -27.49
CA LEU A 53 2.08 -25.07 -26.55
C LEU A 53 2.79 -26.06 -25.61
N GLU A 54 2.51 -27.35 -25.73
CA GLU A 54 2.87 -28.41 -24.75
C GLU A 54 2.54 -27.98 -23.30
N ALA A 55 1.35 -27.40 -23.10
CA ALA A 55 0.90 -26.80 -21.83
C ALA A 55 -0.60 -26.99 -21.56
N ALA A 56 -1.00 -26.72 -20.32
CA ALA A 56 -2.37 -26.56 -19.87
C ALA A 56 -2.58 -25.16 -19.26
N PHE A 57 -3.81 -24.68 -19.25
CA PHE A 57 -4.21 -23.47 -18.52
C PHE A 57 -4.97 -23.86 -17.25
N VAL A 58 -4.67 -23.16 -16.16
CA VAL A 58 -5.19 -23.46 -14.82
C VAL A 58 -5.85 -22.21 -14.26
N ASP A 59 -7.11 -22.31 -13.86
CA ASP A 59 -7.71 -21.34 -12.94
C ASP A 59 -7.21 -21.65 -11.52
N TYR A 60 -6.69 -20.63 -10.85
CA TYR A 60 -6.16 -20.69 -9.48
C TYR A 60 -6.71 -19.56 -8.59
N GLY A 61 -7.84 -18.93 -8.97
CA GLY A 61 -8.44 -17.83 -8.21
C GLY A 61 -7.89 -16.44 -8.53
N ALA A 62 -7.42 -16.21 -9.76
CA ALA A 62 -6.90 -14.93 -10.22
C ALA A 62 -7.42 -14.57 -11.63
N ASP A 63 -7.43 -13.27 -11.97
CA ASP A 63 -7.95 -12.70 -13.23
C ASP A 63 -7.55 -13.46 -14.51
N ARG A 64 -6.33 -14.01 -14.52
CA ARG A 64 -5.70 -14.60 -15.70
C ARG A 64 -5.27 -16.02 -15.38
N HIS A 65 -5.85 -17.00 -16.07
CA HIS A 65 -5.48 -18.41 -15.95
C HIS A 65 -3.96 -18.59 -16.09
N GLY A 66 -3.37 -19.31 -15.15
CA GLY A 66 -1.94 -19.61 -15.13
C GLY A 66 -1.56 -20.60 -16.22
N PHE A 67 -0.33 -20.45 -16.72
CA PHE A 67 0.26 -21.31 -17.74
C PHE A 67 1.08 -22.41 -17.07
N LEU A 68 0.61 -23.66 -17.16
CA LEU A 68 1.24 -24.84 -16.60
C LEU A 68 1.83 -25.70 -17.73
N PRO A 69 3.16 -25.65 -17.99
CA PRO A 69 3.79 -26.48 -19.01
C PRO A 69 3.70 -27.96 -18.65
N ILE A 70 3.48 -28.87 -19.60
CA ILE A 70 3.27 -30.30 -19.29
C ILE A 70 4.53 -30.96 -18.70
N LYS A 71 5.72 -30.42 -18.99
CA LYS A 71 6.99 -30.81 -18.33
C LYS A 71 7.05 -30.46 -16.83
N GLU A 72 6.20 -29.56 -16.36
CA GLU A 72 6.08 -29.08 -14.97
C GLU A 72 4.92 -29.77 -14.22
N ILE A 73 4.28 -30.77 -14.84
CA ILE A 73 3.23 -31.57 -14.22
C ILE A 73 3.84 -32.85 -13.65
N SER A 74 3.54 -33.11 -12.38
CA SER A 74 3.91 -34.32 -11.65
C SER A 74 3.16 -35.54 -12.15
N LYS A 75 3.81 -36.70 -12.08
CA LYS A 75 3.27 -37.96 -12.60
C LYS A 75 2.00 -38.44 -11.88
N GLU A 76 1.81 -38.00 -10.64
CA GLU A 76 0.61 -38.30 -9.84
C GLU A 76 -0.68 -37.82 -10.53
N TYR A 77 -0.60 -36.76 -11.33
CA TYR A 77 -1.73 -36.20 -12.07
C TYR A 77 -1.98 -36.85 -13.44
N PHE A 78 -1.20 -37.85 -13.86
CA PHE A 78 -1.35 -38.49 -15.17
C PHE A 78 -2.27 -39.73 -15.13
N SER A 79 -3.42 -39.66 -15.81
CA SER A 79 -4.39 -40.76 -15.84
C SER A 79 -3.99 -41.88 -16.81
N GLY A 80 -3.11 -42.78 -16.34
CA GLY A 80 -2.85 -44.09 -16.96
C GLY A 80 -1.45 -44.29 -17.56
N SER A 81 -1.24 -45.47 -18.15
CA SER A 81 0.03 -45.83 -18.79
C SER A 81 0.35 -44.93 -19.98
N THR A 82 1.63 -44.63 -20.18
CA THR A 82 2.14 -43.69 -21.19
C THR A 82 1.92 -44.21 -22.62
N THR A 83 0.68 -44.10 -23.13
CA THR A 83 0.38 -44.41 -24.53
C THR A 83 1.13 -43.43 -25.43
N VAL A 84 2.07 -43.98 -26.19
CA VAL A 84 2.95 -43.21 -27.06
C VAL A 84 2.28 -43.09 -28.43
N ASN A 85 2.16 -41.86 -28.93
CA ASN A 85 1.69 -41.61 -30.29
C ASN A 85 2.70 -42.18 -31.30
N SER A 86 2.28 -42.38 -32.56
CA SER A 86 3.09 -42.96 -33.65
C SER A 86 4.44 -42.28 -33.91
N ASN A 87 4.63 -41.06 -33.39
CA ASN A 87 5.85 -40.25 -33.50
C ASN A 87 6.76 -40.32 -32.25
N GLY A 88 6.54 -41.26 -31.32
CA GLY A 88 7.40 -41.44 -30.14
C GLY A 88 7.19 -40.46 -28.98
N LYS A 89 6.24 -39.52 -29.10
CA LYS A 89 5.83 -38.61 -28.00
C LYS A 89 4.60 -39.15 -27.24
N PRO A 90 4.47 -38.93 -25.92
CA PRO A 90 3.26 -39.24 -25.18
C PRO A 90 2.04 -38.47 -25.69
N ASP A 91 0.85 -39.06 -25.61
CA ASP A 91 -0.39 -38.33 -25.91
C ASP A 91 -0.89 -37.54 -24.70
N TYR A 92 -0.34 -36.33 -24.52
CA TYR A 92 -0.65 -35.51 -23.34
C TYR A 92 -2.15 -35.16 -23.21
N LYS A 93 -2.91 -35.15 -24.32
CA LYS A 93 -4.37 -34.90 -24.31
C LYS A 93 -5.18 -36.09 -23.77
N LYS A 94 -4.54 -37.23 -23.48
CA LYS A 94 -5.11 -38.39 -22.78
C LYS A 94 -4.58 -38.54 -21.35
N LEU A 95 -3.41 -37.97 -21.04
CA LEU A 95 -2.78 -38.04 -19.73
C LEU A 95 -3.40 -37.08 -18.71
N ILE A 96 -3.89 -35.93 -19.16
CA ILE A 96 -4.41 -34.84 -18.32
C ILE A 96 -5.82 -34.48 -18.82
N ARG A 97 -6.74 -34.11 -17.91
CA ARG A 97 -8.14 -33.83 -18.25
C ARG A 97 -8.53 -32.39 -17.94
N GLU A 98 -9.45 -31.86 -18.73
CA GLU A 98 -10.11 -30.57 -18.42
C GLU A 98 -11.08 -30.77 -17.25
N GLY A 99 -11.17 -29.79 -16.37
CA GLY A 99 -11.86 -29.87 -15.08
C GLY A 99 -11.07 -30.56 -13.96
N GLN A 100 -9.87 -31.11 -14.22
CA GLN A 100 -9.03 -31.78 -13.22
C GLN A 100 -8.44 -30.78 -12.20
N GLU A 101 -8.53 -31.11 -10.92
CA GLU A 101 -7.90 -30.35 -9.83
C GLU A 101 -6.42 -30.68 -9.70
N VAL A 102 -5.59 -29.67 -9.43
CA VAL A 102 -4.13 -29.75 -9.34
C VAL A 102 -3.60 -28.79 -8.28
N MET A 103 -2.66 -29.24 -7.45
CA MET A 103 -1.88 -28.34 -6.60
C MET A 103 -0.82 -27.63 -7.47
N VAL A 104 -0.78 -26.30 -7.43
CA VAL A 104 0.12 -25.49 -8.28
C VAL A 104 0.85 -24.42 -7.49
N GLN A 105 2.15 -24.27 -7.73
CA GLN A 105 2.99 -23.22 -7.20
C GLN A 105 3.35 -22.18 -8.27
N VAL A 106 3.37 -20.91 -7.91
CA VAL A 106 3.74 -19.80 -8.81
C VAL A 106 5.26 -19.73 -8.99
N GLU A 107 5.79 -20.24 -10.10
CA GLU A 107 7.22 -20.14 -10.45
C GLU A 107 7.58 -18.72 -10.90
N LYS A 108 6.67 -18.07 -11.64
CA LYS A 108 6.78 -16.68 -12.10
C LYS A 108 5.42 -16.01 -12.06
N GLU A 109 5.41 -14.76 -11.62
CA GLU A 109 4.20 -13.95 -11.52
C GLU A 109 3.64 -13.54 -12.89
N GLU A 110 2.40 -13.07 -12.88
CA GLU A 110 1.72 -12.49 -14.03
C GLU A 110 2.53 -11.30 -14.58
N ARG A 111 2.64 -11.14 -15.91
CA ARG A 111 3.42 -10.06 -16.54
C ARG A 111 2.73 -9.49 -17.77
N GLY A 112 2.22 -8.26 -17.63
CA GLY A 112 1.45 -7.58 -18.67
C GLY A 112 0.27 -8.46 -19.08
N ASN A 113 0.19 -8.82 -20.36
CA ASN A 113 -0.88 -9.67 -20.88
C ASN A 113 -0.67 -11.19 -20.72
N LYS A 114 0.26 -11.65 -19.88
CA LYS A 114 0.53 -13.08 -19.63
C LYS A 114 0.22 -13.45 -18.19
N GLY A 115 -0.60 -14.49 -17.99
CA GLY A 115 -0.85 -15.10 -16.68
C GLY A 115 0.42 -15.73 -16.08
N ALA A 116 0.37 -16.09 -14.80
CA ALA A 116 1.49 -16.65 -14.05
C ALA A 116 2.04 -17.95 -14.68
N ALA A 117 3.33 -18.19 -14.57
CA ALA A 117 3.92 -19.49 -14.89
C ALA A 117 3.84 -20.41 -13.67
N LEU A 118 3.20 -21.56 -13.84
CA LEU A 118 2.92 -22.52 -12.77
C LEU A 118 3.76 -23.80 -12.90
N THR A 119 3.99 -24.47 -11.78
CA THR A 119 4.48 -25.86 -11.71
C THR A 119 3.69 -26.62 -10.67
N THR A 120 3.50 -27.93 -10.83
CA THR A 120 3.00 -28.79 -9.74
C THR A 120 4.14 -29.40 -8.92
N TYR A 121 5.40 -29.21 -9.32
CA TYR A 121 6.57 -29.67 -8.55
C TYR A 121 6.86 -28.66 -7.45
N ILE A 122 6.24 -28.85 -6.29
CA ILE A 122 6.26 -27.90 -5.18
C ILE A 122 7.66 -27.82 -4.58
N GLY A 123 8.17 -26.61 -4.36
CA GLY A 123 9.42 -26.34 -3.68
C GLY A 123 9.21 -25.49 -2.42
N LEU A 124 9.53 -26.05 -1.25
CA LEU A 124 9.45 -25.38 0.04
C LEU A 124 10.86 -24.94 0.45
N ALA A 125 11.05 -23.62 0.55
CA ALA A 125 12.36 -23.01 0.75
C ALA A 125 12.66 -22.79 2.24
N GLY A 126 13.44 -23.70 2.82
CA GLY A 126 14.10 -23.56 4.11
C GLY A 126 15.32 -22.63 4.06
N ARG A 127 16.02 -22.50 5.19
CA ARG A 127 17.20 -21.61 5.28
C ARG A 127 18.43 -22.22 4.63
N TYR A 128 18.68 -23.49 4.89
CA TYR A 128 19.87 -24.23 4.49
C TYR A 128 19.61 -25.14 3.29
N LEU A 129 18.37 -25.60 3.09
CA LEU A 129 17.93 -26.43 1.96
C LEU A 129 16.61 -25.94 1.34
N VAL A 130 16.23 -26.57 0.23
CA VAL A 130 14.88 -26.51 -0.36
C VAL A 130 14.38 -27.96 -0.46
N ALA A 131 13.21 -28.23 0.10
CA ALA A 131 12.53 -29.52 -0.03
C ALA A 131 11.62 -29.52 -1.27
N MET A 132 11.62 -30.63 -2.00
CA MET A 132 10.84 -30.85 -3.22
C MET A 132 10.01 -32.14 -3.02
N PRO A 133 8.95 -32.11 -2.20
CA PRO A 133 8.33 -33.32 -1.64
C PRO A 133 7.68 -34.26 -2.67
N ASN A 134 7.27 -33.77 -3.85
CA ASN A 134 6.77 -34.59 -4.96
C ASN A 134 7.74 -34.70 -6.15
N ASN A 135 9.05 -34.51 -5.93
CA ASN A 135 10.06 -34.63 -6.98
C ASN A 135 11.38 -35.27 -6.49
N PRO A 136 11.48 -36.62 -6.47
CA PRO A 136 12.69 -37.32 -6.01
C PRO A 136 13.89 -37.14 -6.95
N ARG A 137 13.69 -36.53 -8.12
CA ARG A 137 14.76 -36.16 -9.06
C ARG A 137 15.28 -34.74 -8.82
N GLY A 138 14.58 -33.95 -7.99
CA GLY A 138 14.91 -32.57 -7.62
C GLY A 138 15.98 -32.45 -6.53
N GLY A 139 17.06 -33.24 -6.60
CA GLY A 139 18.09 -33.31 -5.55
C GLY A 139 19.45 -32.69 -5.92
N GLY A 140 20.19 -32.15 -4.94
CA GLY A 140 21.61 -31.84 -5.08
C GLY A 140 22.16 -30.68 -4.25
N VAL A 141 23.27 -30.09 -4.71
CA VAL A 141 23.97 -28.99 -4.04
C VAL A 141 24.05 -27.77 -4.96
N SER A 142 23.73 -26.58 -4.42
CA SER A 142 23.80 -25.26 -5.06
C SER A 142 24.97 -25.12 -6.05
N ARG A 143 24.69 -24.63 -7.26
CA ARG A 143 25.71 -24.44 -8.33
C ARG A 143 26.74 -23.35 -8.00
N ARG A 144 26.49 -22.51 -6.99
CA ARG A 144 27.44 -21.51 -6.49
C ARG A 144 28.57 -22.14 -5.66
N VAL A 145 28.33 -23.28 -5.02
CA VAL A 145 29.34 -23.96 -4.18
C VAL A 145 30.20 -24.88 -5.05
N GLN A 146 31.53 -24.73 -4.97
CA GLN A 146 32.51 -25.47 -5.77
C GLN A 146 33.65 -26.01 -4.88
N GLY A 147 34.63 -26.71 -5.46
CA GLY A 147 35.84 -27.15 -4.75
C GLY A 147 35.56 -28.09 -3.56
N ASN A 148 36.18 -27.79 -2.40
CA ASN A 148 36.09 -28.62 -1.19
C ASN A 148 34.73 -28.50 -0.50
N GLU A 149 34.23 -27.27 -0.33
CA GLU A 149 32.93 -26.98 0.29
C GLU A 149 31.79 -27.78 -0.34
N ARG A 150 31.83 -28.00 -1.66
CA ARG A 150 30.83 -28.80 -2.39
C ARG A 150 30.88 -30.29 -2.01
N ARG A 151 32.06 -30.81 -1.68
CA ARG A 151 32.26 -32.21 -1.26
C ARG A 151 31.90 -32.42 0.21
N GLU A 152 32.19 -31.43 1.05
CA GLU A 152 31.79 -31.40 2.46
C GLU A 152 30.27 -31.29 2.59
N LEU A 153 29.63 -30.35 1.88
CA LEU A 153 28.17 -30.27 1.82
C LEU A 153 27.50 -31.53 1.29
N ARG A 154 28.12 -32.22 0.31
CA ARG A 154 27.54 -33.46 -0.20
C ARG A 154 27.56 -34.56 0.86
N ARG A 155 28.68 -34.73 1.59
CA ARG A 155 28.75 -35.69 2.70
C ARG A 155 27.73 -35.38 3.79
N ALA A 156 27.58 -34.11 4.18
CA ALA A 156 26.60 -33.70 5.17
C ALA A 156 25.15 -33.96 4.71
N LEU A 157 24.87 -33.90 3.39
CA LEU A 157 23.59 -34.29 2.80
C LEU A 157 23.43 -35.82 2.69
N ASP A 158 24.50 -36.56 2.39
CA ASP A 158 24.51 -38.02 2.32
C ASP A 158 24.28 -38.66 3.72
N GLU A 159 24.34 -37.86 4.80
CA GLU A 159 23.99 -38.23 6.19
C GLU A 159 22.54 -37.83 6.61
N VAL A 160 21.80 -37.08 5.79
CA VAL A 160 20.41 -36.65 6.09
C VAL A 160 19.41 -37.73 5.67
N HIS A 161 18.45 -38.03 6.53
CA HIS A 161 17.32 -38.91 6.23
C HIS A 161 16.30 -38.19 5.33
N VAL A 162 16.39 -38.48 4.03
CA VAL A 162 15.44 -38.05 3.00
C VAL A 162 14.65 -39.28 2.53
N ALA A 163 13.34 -39.15 2.35
CA ALA A 163 12.48 -40.21 1.82
C ALA A 163 12.63 -40.37 0.29
N ASP A 164 12.37 -41.58 -0.23
CA ASP A 164 12.61 -41.96 -1.65
C ASP A 164 11.79 -41.16 -2.68
N ASP A 165 10.75 -40.43 -2.25
CA ASP A 165 9.88 -39.54 -3.02
C ASP A 165 10.28 -38.05 -2.92
N VAL A 166 11.07 -37.66 -1.91
CA VAL A 166 11.44 -36.26 -1.63
C VAL A 166 12.77 -35.89 -2.30
N GLY A 167 12.79 -34.80 -3.06
CA GLY A 167 14.03 -34.16 -3.51
C GLY A 167 14.54 -33.11 -2.50
N VAL A 168 15.86 -32.99 -2.32
CA VAL A 168 16.46 -31.97 -1.44
C VAL A 168 17.60 -31.22 -2.14
N ILE A 169 17.53 -29.88 -2.14
CA ILE A 169 18.54 -29.00 -2.74
C ILE A 169 19.21 -28.14 -1.67
N VAL A 170 20.46 -28.42 -1.32
CA VAL A 170 21.21 -27.63 -0.34
C VAL A 170 21.58 -26.26 -0.90
N ARG A 171 21.15 -25.20 -0.21
CA ARG A 171 21.36 -23.79 -0.53
C ARG A 171 22.77 -23.35 -0.12
N THR A 172 23.24 -22.22 -0.66
CA THR A 172 24.59 -21.69 -0.34
C THR A 172 24.75 -21.32 1.15
N ALA A 173 23.65 -21.02 1.87
CA ALA A 173 23.68 -20.76 3.31
C ALA A 173 23.95 -22.01 4.18
N GLY A 174 23.78 -23.22 3.62
CA GLY A 174 24.09 -24.48 4.31
C GLY A 174 25.59 -24.79 4.41
N VAL A 175 26.47 -24.06 3.72
CA VAL A 175 27.92 -24.30 3.76
C VAL A 175 28.43 -24.17 5.20
N GLY A 176 29.00 -25.26 5.73
CA GLY A 176 29.51 -25.34 7.10
C GLY A 176 28.47 -25.69 8.17
N ARG A 177 27.26 -26.11 7.80
CA ARG A 177 26.25 -26.67 8.72
C ARG A 177 26.44 -28.18 8.92
N SER A 178 25.99 -28.69 10.06
CA SER A 178 25.97 -30.13 10.35
C SER A 178 24.81 -30.85 9.66
N SER A 179 24.92 -32.17 9.54
CA SER A 179 23.81 -33.05 9.14
C SER A 179 22.60 -32.91 10.08
N GLU A 180 22.81 -32.68 11.37
CA GLU A 180 21.75 -32.42 12.36
C GLU A 180 20.98 -31.10 12.06
N GLU A 181 21.69 -30.02 11.71
CA GLU A 181 21.07 -28.74 11.30
C GLU A 181 20.33 -28.84 9.96
N LEU A 182 20.83 -29.65 9.03
CA LEU A 182 20.18 -29.90 7.74
C LEU A 182 18.93 -30.78 7.90
N GLN A 183 18.97 -31.80 8.76
CA GLN A 183 17.78 -32.62 9.08
C GLN A 183 16.66 -31.76 9.66
N TRP A 184 16.96 -30.89 10.63
CA TRP A 184 15.94 -30.05 11.26
C TRP A 184 15.28 -29.05 10.29
N ASP A 185 16.04 -28.45 9.36
CA ASP A 185 15.50 -27.58 8.29
C ASP A 185 14.62 -28.38 7.31
N LEU A 186 14.95 -29.66 7.04
CA LEU A 186 14.13 -30.59 6.24
C LEU A 186 12.84 -30.97 6.96
N ASP A 187 12.94 -31.43 8.21
CA ASP A 187 11.80 -31.88 9.02
C ASP A 187 10.75 -30.78 9.12
N TYR A 188 11.18 -29.52 9.32
CA TYR A 188 10.27 -28.38 9.29
C TYR A 188 9.64 -28.14 7.92
N GLN A 189 10.37 -28.25 6.80
CA GLN A 189 9.74 -28.16 5.47
C GLN A 189 8.72 -29.29 5.25
N MET A 190 8.94 -30.49 5.80
CA MET A 190 7.98 -31.60 5.72
C MET A 190 6.74 -31.37 6.60
N GLN A 191 6.86 -30.68 7.73
CA GLN A 191 5.70 -30.22 8.52
C GLN A 191 4.86 -29.19 7.76
N VAL A 192 5.51 -28.24 7.08
CA VAL A 192 4.83 -27.29 6.17
C VAL A 192 4.15 -28.04 5.01
N TRP A 193 4.81 -29.05 4.44
CA TRP A 193 4.23 -29.86 3.36
C TRP A 193 2.96 -30.59 3.79
N GLN A 194 2.96 -31.22 4.97
CA GLN A 194 1.79 -31.96 5.46
C GLN A 194 0.57 -31.06 5.60
N ALA A 195 0.72 -29.90 6.27
CA ALA A 195 -0.37 -28.93 6.43
C ALA A 195 -0.91 -28.42 5.08
N VAL A 196 -0.06 -28.24 4.07
CA VAL A 196 -0.48 -27.86 2.71
C VAL A 196 -1.23 -29.00 1.99
N CYS A 197 -0.88 -30.26 2.27
CA CYS A 197 -1.66 -31.41 1.79
C CYS A 197 -3.03 -31.50 2.47
N ASP A 198 -3.09 -31.29 3.78
CA ASP A 198 -4.34 -31.32 4.55
C ASP A 198 -5.29 -30.19 4.10
N ALA A 199 -4.76 -28.97 3.94
CA ALA A 199 -5.48 -27.84 3.37
C ALA A 199 -5.98 -28.10 1.95
N TYR A 200 -5.20 -28.79 1.09
CA TYR A 200 -5.63 -29.13 -0.28
C TYR A 200 -6.87 -30.02 -0.32
N GLN A 201 -7.04 -30.94 0.63
CA GLN A 201 -8.24 -31.78 0.72
C GLN A 201 -9.48 -30.97 1.13
N GLN A 202 -9.31 -30.05 2.09
CA GLN A 202 -10.41 -29.31 2.71
C GLN A 202 -10.84 -28.07 1.90
N SER A 203 -9.92 -27.46 1.14
CA SER A 203 -10.16 -26.19 0.43
C SER A 203 -10.97 -26.35 -0.87
N PRO A 204 -11.76 -25.34 -1.27
CA PRO A 204 -12.35 -25.27 -2.60
C PRO A 204 -11.30 -24.98 -3.70
N VAL A 205 -11.69 -25.19 -4.95
CA VAL A 205 -10.92 -24.74 -6.12
C VAL A 205 -10.77 -23.22 -6.11
N GLY A 206 -9.59 -22.75 -6.47
CA GLY A 206 -9.23 -21.33 -6.53
C GLY A 206 -8.67 -20.78 -5.22
N ALA A 207 -8.53 -21.59 -4.17
CA ALA A 207 -8.03 -21.15 -2.87
C ALA A 207 -6.49 -21.09 -2.77
N LEU A 208 -5.99 -20.06 -2.08
CA LEU A 208 -4.60 -19.95 -1.60
C LEU A 208 -4.36 -20.92 -0.43
N LEU A 209 -3.54 -21.94 -0.67
CA LEU A 209 -3.21 -22.95 0.34
C LEU A 209 -2.06 -22.48 1.23
N TYR A 210 -1.02 -21.89 0.62
CA TYR A 210 0.18 -21.42 1.29
C TYR A 210 0.65 -20.10 0.70
N GLN A 211 0.84 -19.10 1.57
CA GLN A 211 1.52 -17.86 1.22
C GLN A 211 3.01 -17.98 1.55
N GLU A 212 3.86 -17.70 0.57
CA GLU A 212 5.30 -17.53 0.78
C GLU A 212 5.54 -16.38 1.78
N SER A 213 6.50 -16.55 2.68
CA SER A 213 6.61 -15.69 3.88
C SER A 213 6.81 -14.21 3.56
N ASN A 214 6.54 -13.32 4.52
CA ASN A 214 6.71 -11.87 4.33
C ASN A 214 8.17 -11.46 4.01
N ILE A 215 8.37 -10.25 3.46
CA ILE A 215 9.72 -9.72 3.14
C ILE A 215 10.74 -9.84 4.27
N ILE A 216 10.34 -9.73 5.54
CA ILE A 216 11.25 -9.87 6.70
C ILE A 216 11.79 -11.30 6.80
N VAL A 217 10.90 -12.30 6.81
CA VAL A 217 11.30 -13.72 6.85
C VAL A 217 12.06 -14.10 5.58
N ARG A 218 11.64 -13.64 4.40
CA ARG A 218 12.39 -13.84 3.14
C ARG A 218 13.79 -13.24 3.21
N ALA A 219 13.95 -12.03 3.73
CA ALA A 219 15.25 -11.37 3.87
C ALA A 219 16.16 -12.08 4.89
N LEU A 220 15.62 -12.47 6.05
CA LEU A 220 16.36 -13.24 7.04
C LEU A 220 16.76 -14.62 6.49
N ARG A 221 15.86 -15.29 5.76
CA ARG A 221 16.14 -16.60 5.12
C ARG A 221 17.20 -16.49 4.01
N ASP A 222 17.06 -15.52 3.10
CA ASP A 222 17.77 -15.50 1.82
C ASP A 222 18.98 -14.55 1.79
N TYR A 223 19.01 -13.50 2.63
CA TYR A 223 20.08 -12.50 2.65
C TYR A 223 20.98 -12.55 3.89
N PHE A 224 20.51 -13.06 5.04
CA PHE A 224 21.32 -13.04 6.26
C PHE A 224 22.48 -14.06 6.21
N ARG A 225 23.62 -13.59 5.69
CA ARG A 225 24.90 -14.30 5.58
C ARG A 225 25.75 -14.14 6.85
N ASN A 226 26.70 -15.06 7.05
CA ASN A 226 27.61 -15.06 8.20
C ASN A 226 28.51 -13.81 8.33
N ASP A 227 28.65 -13.00 7.28
CA ASP A 227 29.44 -11.75 7.26
C ASP A 227 28.63 -10.49 7.61
N ILE A 228 27.31 -10.61 7.84
CA ILE A 228 26.47 -9.53 8.39
C ILE A 228 26.60 -9.55 9.91
N GLY A 229 27.04 -8.42 10.48
CA GLY A 229 27.33 -8.31 11.93
C GLY A 229 26.14 -7.85 12.78
N GLN A 230 25.22 -7.07 12.20
CA GLN A 230 24.05 -6.50 12.86
C GLN A 230 22.83 -6.54 11.92
N ILE A 231 21.66 -6.83 12.47
CA ILE A 231 20.34 -6.68 11.87
C ILE A 231 19.62 -5.64 12.73
N ILE A 232 19.20 -4.52 12.14
CA ILE A 232 18.65 -3.37 12.87
C ILE A 232 17.25 -3.07 12.32
N ILE A 233 16.26 -3.00 13.21
CA ILE A 233 14.83 -2.88 12.86
C ILE A 233 14.21 -1.73 13.67
N ASP A 234 13.48 -0.82 13.03
CA ASP A 234 12.90 0.39 13.65
C ASP A 234 11.42 0.30 14.03
N ASN A 235 10.85 -0.91 14.04
CA ASN A 235 9.48 -1.18 14.46
C ASN A 235 9.44 -2.39 15.41
N GLU A 236 8.86 -2.20 16.60
CA GLU A 236 8.75 -3.23 17.65
C GLU A 236 8.04 -4.51 17.16
N ARG A 237 6.90 -4.38 16.47
CA ARG A 237 6.13 -5.52 15.96
C ARG A 237 6.94 -6.36 14.97
N ILE A 238 7.74 -5.70 14.14
CA ILE A 238 8.61 -6.35 13.16
C ILE A 238 9.87 -6.92 13.82
N TYR A 239 10.40 -6.27 14.84
CA TYR A 239 11.47 -6.79 15.68
C TYR A 239 11.06 -8.09 16.39
N GLN A 240 9.85 -8.16 16.97
CA GLN A 240 9.34 -9.38 17.60
C GLN A 240 9.11 -10.52 16.59
N GLN A 241 8.57 -10.23 15.39
CA GLN A 241 8.47 -11.22 14.31
C GLN A 241 9.85 -11.78 13.90
N ALA A 242 10.83 -10.90 13.71
CA ALA A 242 12.20 -11.29 13.40
C ALA A 242 12.86 -12.09 14.55
N HIS A 243 12.61 -11.69 15.81
CA HIS A 243 13.12 -12.36 17.00
C HIS A 243 12.58 -13.78 17.14
N SER A 244 11.26 -13.99 16.95
CA SER A 244 10.65 -15.33 16.97
C SER A 244 11.22 -16.22 15.86
N PHE A 245 11.29 -15.74 14.62
CA PHE A 245 11.89 -16.49 13.51
C PHE A 245 13.38 -16.82 13.74
N MET A 246 14.16 -15.86 14.27
CA MET A 246 15.58 -16.08 14.54
C MET A 246 15.82 -17.00 15.74
N SER A 247 14.98 -16.95 16.77
CA SER A 247 15.05 -17.86 17.92
C SER A 247 14.83 -19.31 17.49
N LEU A 248 13.94 -19.48 16.53
CA LEU A 248 13.52 -20.78 16.00
C LEU A 248 14.54 -21.38 15.02
N VAL A 249 15.11 -20.57 14.10
CA VAL A 249 15.91 -21.07 12.97
C VAL A 249 17.43 -20.82 13.14
N MET A 250 17.84 -19.90 14.01
CA MET A 250 19.25 -19.49 14.18
C MET A 250 19.57 -18.86 15.55
N PRO A 251 19.27 -19.52 16.69
CA PRO A 251 19.37 -18.92 18.02
C PRO A 251 20.75 -18.33 18.37
N ASP A 252 21.85 -18.93 17.91
CA ASP A 252 23.22 -18.42 18.11
C ASP A 252 23.45 -17.01 17.51
N LYS A 253 22.58 -16.58 16.59
CA LYS A 253 22.63 -15.30 15.89
C LYS A 253 21.66 -14.24 16.43
N LEU A 254 20.84 -14.54 17.43
CA LEU A 254 19.97 -13.56 18.08
C LEU A 254 20.73 -12.31 18.55
N LYS A 255 21.98 -12.46 19.00
CA LYS A 255 22.85 -11.34 19.43
C LYS A 255 23.21 -10.34 18.32
N CYS A 256 22.91 -10.65 17.06
CA CYS A 256 23.03 -9.72 15.94
C CYS A 256 21.76 -8.88 15.72
N LEU A 257 20.61 -9.30 16.24
CA LEU A 257 19.34 -8.59 16.10
C LEU A 257 19.24 -7.45 17.12
N GLN A 258 18.85 -6.26 16.67
CA GLN A 258 18.74 -5.06 17.48
C GLN A 258 17.53 -4.23 17.08
N LEU A 259 16.76 -3.77 18.07
CA LEU A 259 15.74 -2.75 17.90
C LEU A 259 16.42 -1.37 17.77
N TYR A 260 15.80 -0.49 16.99
CA TYR A 260 16.20 0.90 16.81
C TYR A 260 15.16 1.84 17.40
N GLN A 261 15.58 2.77 18.26
CA GLN A 261 14.69 3.66 19.03
C GLN A 261 15.13 5.13 19.02
N ASP A 262 16.17 5.49 18.25
CA ASP A 262 16.65 6.88 18.15
C ASP A 262 15.74 7.70 17.22
N GLU A 263 15.45 8.96 17.60
CA GLU A 263 14.53 9.88 16.89
C GLU A 263 14.84 10.10 15.40
N LEU A 264 16.12 10.05 15.02
CA LEU A 264 16.54 10.21 13.62
C LEU A 264 16.21 8.94 12.83
N PRO A 265 15.46 8.99 11.71
CA PRO A 265 15.08 7.80 10.95
C PRO A 265 16.27 6.90 10.58
N LEU A 266 16.07 5.57 10.64
CA LEU A 266 17.11 4.56 10.56
C LEU A 266 18.02 4.73 9.34
N PHE A 267 17.44 4.87 8.16
CA PHE A 267 18.17 4.99 6.90
C PHE A 267 18.89 6.35 6.76
N THR A 268 18.33 7.42 7.33
CA THR A 268 18.96 8.74 7.43
C THR A 268 20.21 8.70 8.31
N ARG A 269 20.15 8.03 9.47
CA ARG A 269 21.33 7.82 10.35
C ARG A 269 22.47 7.11 9.63
N TYR A 270 22.14 6.08 8.84
CA TYR A 270 23.13 5.33 8.07
C TYR A 270 23.51 5.98 6.72
N GLN A 271 22.94 7.15 6.39
CA GLN A 271 23.23 7.95 5.20
C GLN A 271 22.96 7.21 3.88
N ILE A 272 21.92 6.36 3.86
CA ILE A 272 21.53 5.59 2.67
C ILE A 272 20.30 6.12 1.94
N GLU A 273 19.52 7.05 2.50
CA GLU A 273 18.29 7.57 1.84
C GLU A 273 18.57 8.13 0.44
N ALA A 274 19.55 9.06 0.32
CA ALA A 274 19.98 9.59 -0.98
C ALA A 274 20.60 8.53 -1.93
N GLN A 275 20.97 7.35 -1.42
CA GLN A 275 21.40 6.21 -2.25
C GLN A 275 20.20 5.35 -2.70
N ILE A 276 19.09 5.36 -1.97
CA ILE A 276 17.78 4.79 -2.36
C ILE A 276 17.13 5.70 -3.40
N ASP A 277 17.11 7.03 -3.20
CA ASP A 277 16.61 8.01 -4.18
C ASP A 277 17.33 7.86 -5.54
N SER A 278 18.62 7.53 -5.51
CA SER A 278 19.43 7.25 -6.71
C SER A 278 18.98 6.03 -7.52
N ALA A 279 18.06 5.21 -7.01
CA ALA A 279 17.42 4.10 -7.71
C ALA A 279 16.15 4.52 -8.47
N TYR A 280 15.49 5.62 -8.07
CA TYR A 280 14.33 6.17 -8.78
C TYR A 280 14.73 7.13 -9.90
N GLY A 281 15.79 7.93 -9.71
CA GLY A 281 16.23 8.90 -10.72
C GLY A 281 16.67 8.25 -12.04
N ARG A 282 16.32 8.85 -13.19
CA ARG A 282 16.84 8.45 -14.53
C ARG A 282 18.36 8.54 -14.62
N ASN A 283 18.94 9.55 -13.96
CA ASN A 283 20.37 9.84 -13.96
C ASN A 283 21.01 9.46 -12.61
N VAL A 284 22.22 8.90 -12.63
CA VAL A 284 22.99 8.50 -11.43
C VAL A 284 24.41 9.04 -11.49
N ARG A 285 24.80 9.88 -10.53
CA ARG A 285 26.16 10.46 -10.49
C ARG A 285 27.22 9.46 -10.02
N LEU A 286 28.35 9.46 -10.70
CA LEU A 286 29.55 8.67 -10.39
C LEU A 286 30.50 9.44 -9.45
N PRO A 287 31.34 8.75 -8.65
CA PRO A 287 32.26 9.40 -7.70
C PRO A 287 33.20 10.44 -8.32
N SER A 288 33.72 10.20 -9.53
CA SER A 288 34.55 11.18 -10.26
C SER A 288 33.74 12.32 -10.90
N GLY A 289 32.43 12.40 -10.66
CA GLY A 289 31.54 13.45 -11.17
C GLY A 289 30.95 13.19 -12.56
N GLY A 290 31.21 12.01 -13.15
CA GLY A 290 30.47 11.51 -14.31
C GLY A 290 29.02 11.11 -13.96
N GLU A 291 28.30 10.56 -14.93
CA GLU A 291 26.86 10.31 -14.82
C GLU A 291 26.44 9.10 -15.68
N LEU A 292 25.70 8.17 -15.09
CA LEU A 292 24.94 7.14 -15.81
C LEU A 292 23.58 7.70 -16.19
N VAL A 293 23.09 7.32 -17.37
CA VAL A 293 21.73 7.59 -17.83
C VAL A 293 21.07 6.26 -18.12
N ILE A 294 19.97 5.94 -17.42
CA ILE A 294 19.27 4.65 -17.52
C ILE A 294 17.91 4.88 -18.16
N ASP A 295 17.69 4.33 -19.35
CA ASP A 295 16.45 4.42 -20.12
C ASP A 295 15.80 3.04 -20.30
N TYR A 296 14.51 2.95 -19.97
CA TYR A 296 13.70 1.74 -20.16
C TYR A 296 13.06 1.73 -21.56
N THR A 297 13.01 0.56 -22.19
CA THR A 297 12.30 0.33 -23.46
C THR A 297 11.48 -0.96 -23.38
N GLU A 298 10.56 -1.17 -24.33
CA GLU A 298 9.70 -2.37 -24.40
C GLU A 298 10.49 -3.70 -24.32
N ALA A 299 11.67 -3.76 -24.96
CA ALA A 299 12.44 -4.99 -25.12
C ALA A 299 13.70 -5.10 -24.24
N MET A 300 14.29 -3.97 -23.83
CA MET A 300 15.57 -3.91 -23.13
C MET A 300 15.75 -2.63 -22.29
N VAL A 301 16.71 -2.63 -21.36
CA VAL A 301 17.17 -1.41 -20.69
C VAL A 301 18.46 -0.92 -21.35
N SER A 302 18.51 0.36 -21.70
CA SER A 302 19.68 1.03 -22.24
C SER A 302 20.37 1.82 -21.13
N ILE A 303 21.70 1.80 -21.09
CA ILE A 303 22.49 2.58 -20.14
C ILE A 303 23.60 3.32 -20.89
N ASP A 304 23.58 4.65 -20.84
CA ASP A 304 24.61 5.55 -21.38
C ASP A 304 25.52 6.09 -20.26
N ILE A 305 26.76 6.42 -20.58
CA ILE A 305 27.84 6.75 -19.64
C ILE A 305 28.51 8.06 -20.04
N ASN A 306 28.22 9.14 -19.29
CA ASN A 306 28.76 10.47 -19.51
C ASN A 306 29.90 10.77 -18.52
N SER A 307 31.03 11.29 -19.00
CA SER A 307 32.16 11.71 -18.13
C SER A 307 31.97 13.07 -17.45
N ALA A 308 30.97 13.84 -17.89
CA ALA A 308 30.70 15.23 -17.48
C ALA A 308 31.98 16.11 -17.52
N ARG A 309 32.04 17.18 -16.73
CA ARG A 309 33.23 18.06 -16.62
C ARG A 309 34.31 17.50 -15.67
N SER A 310 34.58 16.20 -15.70
CA SER A 310 35.66 15.58 -14.91
C SER A 310 37.07 15.81 -15.48
N THR A 311 37.26 16.81 -16.35
CA THR A 311 38.54 17.17 -16.98
C THR A 311 39.46 17.90 -15.99
N ARG A 312 39.93 17.20 -14.96
CA ARG A 312 41.01 17.63 -14.04
C ARG A 312 42.37 16.98 -14.36
N GLY A 313 42.41 16.03 -15.29
CA GLY A 313 43.61 15.42 -15.86
C GLY A 313 43.86 15.83 -17.31
N GLY A 314 45.07 15.54 -17.82
CA GLY A 314 45.48 15.85 -19.20
C GLY A 314 45.30 14.72 -20.22
N ASP A 315 44.97 13.50 -19.77
CA ASP A 315 44.75 12.33 -20.63
C ASP A 315 43.25 11.97 -20.68
N VAL A 316 42.72 11.86 -21.90
CA VAL A 316 41.32 11.54 -22.17
C VAL A 316 41.07 10.02 -22.12
N GLU A 317 42.03 9.18 -22.50
CA GLU A 317 41.92 7.71 -22.40
C GLU A 317 41.94 7.28 -20.92
N GLU A 318 42.84 7.85 -20.10
CA GLU A 318 42.88 7.52 -18.66
C GLU A 318 41.59 7.98 -17.95
N THR A 319 41.08 9.16 -18.30
CA THR A 319 39.80 9.66 -17.76
C THR A 319 38.62 8.77 -18.19
N ALA A 320 38.53 8.41 -19.47
CA ALA A 320 37.47 7.53 -19.98
C ALA A 320 37.54 6.13 -19.36
N LEU A 321 38.74 5.56 -19.19
CA LEU A 321 38.94 4.30 -18.49
C LEU A 321 38.45 4.39 -17.04
N HIS A 322 38.79 5.47 -16.32
CA HIS A 322 38.39 5.65 -14.92
C HIS A 322 36.87 5.76 -14.78
N THR A 323 36.21 6.61 -15.60
CA THR A 323 34.75 6.73 -15.63
C THR A 323 34.08 5.39 -15.98
N ASN A 324 34.58 4.66 -16.99
CA ASN A 324 34.04 3.36 -17.37
C ASN A 324 34.22 2.29 -16.28
N LEU A 325 35.29 2.34 -15.48
CA LEU A 325 35.51 1.43 -14.35
C LEU A 325 34.65 1.77 -13.13
N GLU A 326 34.36 3.05 -12.87
CA GLU A 326 33.35 3.46 -11.89
C GLU A 326 31.94 3.03 -12.35
N ALA A 327 31.60 3.29 -13.61
CA ALA A 327 30.33 2.89 -14.21
C ALA A 327 30.10 1.37 -14.19
N ALA A 328 31.12 0.56 -14.48
CA ALA A 328 31.05 -0.89 -14.39
C ALA A 328 30.82 -1.44 -12.95
N GLU A 329 31.06 -0.62 -11.92
CA GLU A 329 30.70 -0.95 -10.54
C GLU A 329 29.32 -0.42 -10.18
N GLU A 330 29.00 0.81 -10.57
CA GLU A 330 27.74 1.47 -10.23
C GLU A 330 26.54 0.88 -11.01
N VAL A 331 26.70 0.53 -12.29
CA VAL A 331 25.67 -0.22 -13.03
C VAL A 331 25.37 -1.55 -12.33
N ALA A 332 26.39 -2.30 -11.91
CA ALA A 332 26.20 -3.55 -11.19
C ALA A 332 25.52 -3.35 -9.81
N ARG A 333 25.62 -2.16 -9.22
CA ARG A 333 24.87 -1.75 -8.01
C ARG A 333 23.41 -1.44 -8.38
N GLN A 334 23.18 -0.53 -9.32
CA GLN A 334 21.84 -0.10 -9.77
C GLN A 334 20.98 -1.25 -10.30
N LEU A 335 21.59 -2.22 -11.02
CA LEU A 335 20.90 -3.43 -11.49
C LEU A 335 20.35 -4.31 -10.35
N ARG A 336 20.93 -4.22 -9.14
CA ARG A 336 20.36 -4.86 -7.95
C ARG A 336 19.35 -3.98 -7.24
N LEU A 337 19.69 -2.71 -6.98
CA LEU A 337 18.82 -1.78 -6.23
C LEU A 337 17.46 -1.57 -6.91
N ARG A 338 17.44 -1.48 -8.24
CA ARG A 338 16.23 -1.37 -9.07
C ARG A 338 15.63 -2.73 -9.47
N ASP A 339 16.31 -3.81 -9.11
CA ASP A 339 16.16 -5.22 -9.54
C ASP A 339 15.95 -5.46 -11.05
N ILE A 340 16.48 -4.56 -11.89
CA ILE A 340 16.40 -4.60 -13.36
C ILE A 340 16.77 -5.99 -13.91
N GLY A 341 16.00 -6.49 -14.87
CA GLY A 341 16.33 -7.72 -15.59
C GLY A 341 15.70 -7.82 -16.96
N GLY A 342 16.02 -8.90 -17.67
CA GLY A 342 15.82 -9.02 -19.11
C GLY A 342 17.14 -8.78 -19.85
N LEU A 343 17.04 -8.21 -21.05
CA LEU A 343 18.19 -7.75 -21.84
C LEU A 343 18.57 -6.33 -21.40
N ILE A 344 19.87 -6.09 -21.22
CA ILE A 344 20.45 -4.81 -20.86
C ILE A 344 21.60 -4.53 -21.84
N VAL A 345 21.66 -3.30 -22.34
CA VAL A 345 22.72 -2.81 -23.22
C VAL A 345 23.37 -1.61 -22.55
N ILE A 346 24.71 -1.61 -22.48
CA ILE A 346 25.50 -0.54 -21.87
C ILE A 346 26.40 0.06 -22.93
N ASP A 347 26.26 1.36 -23.19
CA ASP A 347 27.20 2.13 -24.00
C ASP A 347 28.31 2.68 -23.11
N PHE A 348 29.54 2.21 -23.32
CA PHE A 348 30.72 2.66 -22.59
C PHE A 348 31.47 3.69 -23.42
N ILE A 349 32.04 4.70 -22.75
CA ILE A 349 32.85 5.75 -23.43
C ILE A 349 33.92 5.08 -24.28
N ASP A 350 34.01 5.48 -25.55
CA ASP A 350 34.84 4.84 -26.56
C ASP A 350 36.33 4.71 -26.11
N MET A 351 36.83 3.48 -26.07
CA MET A 351 38.21 3.16 -25.67
C MET A 351 38.96 2.59 -26.87
N ASN A 352 40.09 3.17 -27.27
CA ASN A 352 40.89 2.65 -28.39
C ASN A 352 41.62 1.35 -28.00
N GLU A 353 42.20 1.29 -26.80
CA GLU A 353 42.95 0.12 -26.35
C GLU A 353 42.06 -1.10 -26.06
N ALA A 354 42.38 -2.23 -26.70
CA ALA A 354 41.75 -3.53 -26.41
C ALA A 354 42.06 -4.03 -24.98
N LYS A 355 43.08 -3.48 -24.32
CA LYS A 355 43.39 -3.71 -22.90
C LYS A 355 42.35 -3.04 -22.00
N HIS A 356 42.07 -1.76 -22.23
CA HIS A 356 41.07 -0.97 -21.48
C HIS A 356 39.69 -1.62 -21.56
N ARG A 357 39.25 -2.04 -22.76
CA ARG A 357 37.99 -2.78 -22.94
C ARG A 357 37.93 -4.09 -22.13
N ARG A 358 39.02 -4.85 -22.03
CA ARG A 358 39.08 -6.06 -21.18
C ARG A 358 39.00 -5.74 -19.69
N GLN A 359 39.65 -4.67 -19.23
CA GLN A 359 39.58 -4.27 -17.82
C GLN A 359 38.16 -3.89 -17.40
N ILE A 360 37.40 -3.22 -18.28
CA ILE A 360 35.97 -2.92 -18.08
C ILE A 360 35.15 -4.22 -18.04
N GLU A 361 35.36 -5.13 -19.00
CA GLU A 361 34.69 -6.44 -19.01
C GLU A 361 35.01 -7.32 -17.78
N GLU A 362 36.23 -7.25 -17.23
CA GLU A 362 36.64 -7.97 -16.02
C GLU A 362 36.05 -7.32 -14.77
N LYS A 363 36.06 -5.98 -14.71
CA LYS A 363 35.45 -5.19 -13.63
C LYS A 363 33.95 -5.47 -13.50
N ILE A 364 33.18 -5.40 -14.59
CA ILE A 364 31.73 -5.63 -14.54
C ILE A 364 31.39 -7.07 -14.13
N ARG A 365 32.15 -8.06 -14.60
CA ARG A 365 31.99 -9.47 -14.17
C ARG A 365 32.30 -9.65 -12.69
N ALA A 366 33.30 -8.96 -12.14
CA ALA A 366 33.61 -8.99 -10.71
C ALA A 366 32.50 -8.33 -9.87
N SER A 367 32.02 -7.14 -10.28
CA SER A 367 30.94 -6.42 -9.58
C SER A 367 29.60 -7.17 -9.58
N ILE A 368 29.36 -7.98 -10.61
CA ILE A 368 28.16 -8.84 -10.76
C ILE A 368 28.30 -10.18 -10.01
N ALA A 369 29.51 -10.65 -9.67
CA ALA A 369 29.70 -11.94 -9.02
C ALA A 369 29.02 -12.08 -7.63
N ILE A 370 28.66 -10.96 -7.01
CA ILE A 370 27.94 -10.89 -5.72
C ILE A 370 26.41 -11.07 -5.90
N ASP A 371 25.90 -10.86 -7.12
CA ASP A 371 24.47 -10.80 -7.43
C ASP A 371 23.73 -12.13 -7.21
N ARG A 372 22.50 -11.99 -6.72
CA ARG A 372 21.52 -13.06 -6.51
C ARG A 372 20.93 -13.59 -7.82
N ALA A 373 20.79 -12.74 -8.85
CA ALA A 373 20.31 -13.15 -10.17
C ALA A 373 21.34 -13.99 -10.93
N ARG A 374 20.88 -14.88 -11.83
CA ARG A 374 21.77 -15.42 -12.87
C ARG A 374 21.99 -14.34 -13.92
N VAL A 375 23.26 -14.02 -14.19
CA VAL A 375 23.64 -13.02 -15.20
C VAL A 375 24.53 -13.66 -16.27
N GLN A 376 24.37 -13.23 -17.53
CA GLN A 376 25.25 -13.56 -18.64
C GLN A 376 25.78 -12.24 -19.22
N VAL A 377 27.10 -12.13 -19.39
CA VAL A 377 27.77 -10.90 -19.85
C VAL A 377 28.53 -11.24 -21.12
N ALA A 378 28.28 -10.49 -22.20
CA ALA A 378 28.98 -10.66 -23.47
C ALA A 378 30.41 -10.09 -23.41
N ARG A 379 30.93 -9.72 -24.59
CA ARG A 379 32.10 -8.85 -24.75
C ARG A 379 31.66 -7.51 -25.30
N ILE A 380 32.51 -6.49 -25.16
CA ILE A 380 32.28 -5.21 -25.84
C ILE A 380 32.28 -5.44 -27.35
N SER A 381 31.23 -4.95 -28.01
CA SER A 381 30.96 -5.15 -29.43
C SER A 381 31.89 -4.32 -30.33
N LYS A 382 31.64 -4.33 -31.65
CA LYS A 382 32.31 -3.41 -32.59
C LYS A 382 31.74 -1.99 -32.56
N PHE A 383 30.68 -1.75 -31.80
CA PHE A 383 29.94 -0.48 -31.74
C PHE A 383 29.99 0.16 -30.34
N GLY A 384 31.01 -0.12 -29.52
CA GLY A 384 31.11 0.37 -28.13
C GLY A 384 30.23 -0.39 -27.13
N LEU A 385 29.02 -0.77 -27.54
CA LEU A 385 28.02 -1.43 -26.71
C LEU A 385 28.49 -2.76 -26.08
N LEU A 386 28.17 -2.96 -24.80
CA LEU A 386 28.21 -4.26 -24.10
C LEU A 386 26.78 -4.79 -23.91
N GLU A 387 26.56 -6.04 -24.32
CA GLU A 387 25.30 -6.75 -24.11
C GLU A 387 25.36 -7.63 -22.86
N MET A 388 24.29 -7.67 -22.06
CA MET A 388 24.15 -8.63 -20.96
C MET A 388 22.69 -9.00 -20.69
N SER A 389 22.45 -10.19 -20.14
CA SER A 389 21.13 -10.62 -19.68
C SER A 389 21.14 -10.89 -18.17
N ARG A 390 20.18 -10.31 -17.45
CA ARG A 390 19.99 -10.52 -16.00
C ARG A 390 18.66 -11.21 -15.75
N GLN A 391 18.67 -12.31 -14.99
CA GLN A 391 17.45 -13.01 -14.58
C GLN A 391 16.58 -12.09 -13.71
N ARG A 392 15.36 -11.82 -14.18
CA ARG A 392 14.32 -11.19 -13.36
C ARG A 392 13.96 -12.12 -12.20
N LEU A 393 14.02 -11.59 -10.97
CA LEU A 393 13.67 -12.32 -9.76
C LEU A 393 12.30 -11.91 -9.21
N ARG A 394 11.95 -10.64 -9.42
CA ARG A 394 10.72 -9.91 -9.05
C ARG A 394 10.43 -8.87 -10.16
N PRO A 395 9.34 -8.08 -10.10
CA PRO A 395 9.26 -6.80 -10.82
C PRO A 395 10.42 -5.87 -10.44
N SER A 396 10.83 -4.99 -11.35
CA SER A 396 11.78 -3.89 -11.03
C SER A 396 11.05 -2.73 -10.34
N ILE A 397 11.77 -1.86 -9.62
CA ILE A 397 11.18 -0.65 -8.97
C ILE A 397 10.39 0.20 -9.98
N ASP A 398 10.87 0.29 -11.23
CA ASP A 398 10.17 0.94 -12.33
C ASP A 398 8.78 0.32 -12.61
N GLU A 399 8.70 -1.02 -12.63
CA GLU A 399 7.47 -1.78 -12.88
C GLU A 399 6.53 -1.85 -11.66
N ALA A 400 6.99 -1.45 -10.47
CA ALA A 400 6.23 -1.51 -9.22
C ALA A 400 5.83 -0.14 -8.66
N SER A 401 6.53 0.94 -9.04
CA SER A 401 6.34 2.29 -8.48
C SER A 401 6.04 3.38 -9.51
N HIS A 402 6.11 3.10 -10.81
CA HIS A 402 5.80 4.07 -11.87
C HIS A 402 4.63 3.61 -12.75
N SER A 403 3.83 4.58 -13.19
CA SER A 403 2.80 4.38 -14.21
C SER A 403 3.30 4.89 -15.58
N VAL A 404 2.68 4.40 -16.66
CA VAL A 404 2.97 4.93 -18.01
C VAL A 404 2.47 6.37 -18.09
N CYS A 405 3.37 7.31 -18.37
CA CYS A 405 3.03 8.75 -18.45
C CYS A 405 1.80 8.99 -19.36
N PRO A 406 0.67 9.49 -18.82
CA PRO A 406 -0.60 9.55 -19.55
C PRO A 406 -0.52 10.45 -20.79
N ARG A 407 0.26 11.53 -20.72
CA ARG A 407 0.41 12.52 -21.78
C ARG A 407 1.21 12.02 -23.00
N CYS A 408 2.27 11.25 -22.80
CA CYS A 408 3.09 10.73 -23.91
C CYS A 408 2.86 9.24 -24.21
N LYS A 409 2.05 8.56 -23.38
CA LYS A 409 1.69 7.14 -23.49
C LYS A 409 2.92 6.25 -23.74
N GLY A 410 4.00 6.55 -23.00
CA GLY A 410 5.30 5.85 -23.03
C GLY A 410 6.33 6.36 -24.06
N GLN A 411 6.01 7.33 -24.94
CA GLN A 411 6.90 7.74 -26.03
C GLN A 411 8.07 8.66 -25.64
N GLY A 412 8.12 9.16 -24.40
CA GLY A 412 9.16 10.08 -23.91
C GLY A 412 9.25 11.43 -24.64
N SER A 413 8.36 11.69 -25.59
CA SER A 413 8.35 12.86 -26.47
C SER A 413 6.93 13.18 -26.92
N ILE A 414 6.71 14.43 -27.37
CA ILE A 414 5.38 14.95 -27.74
C ILE A 414 5.52 15.76 -29.03
N ARG A 415 4.56 15.62 -29.96
CA ARG A 415 4.52 16.40 -31.20
C ARG A 415 4.26 17.89 -30.91
N SER A 416 4.97 18.77 -31.61
CA SER A 416 4.77 20.22 -31.47
C SER A 416 3.38 20.68 -31.90
N THR A 417 2.89 21.78 -31.34
CA THR A 417 1.57 22.38 -31.62
C THR A 417 1.31 22.52 -33.12
N GLN A 418 2.28 22.98 -33.90
CA GLN A 418 2.16 23.16 -35.35
C GLN A 418 2.08 21.82 -36.09
N SER A 419 2.77 20.78 -35.60
CA SER A 419 2.72 19.43 -36.17
C SER A 419 1.35 18.77 -35.91
N VAL A 420 0.81 18.90 -34.70
CA VAL A 420 -0.52 18.39 -34.35
C VAL A 420 -1.60 19.17 -35.08
N ALA A 421 -1.56 20.50 -35.10
CA ALA A 421 -2.50 21.34 -35.83
C ALA A 421 -2.56 21.00 -37.33
N LEU A 422 -1.41 20.82 -37.99
CA LEU A 422 -1.37 20.39 -39.39
C LEU A 422 -1.82 18.93 -39.59
N SER A 423 -1.79 18.08 -38.56
CA SER A 423 -2.37 16.74 -38.61
C SER A 423 -3.91 16.81 -38.52
N VAL A 424 -4.42 17.55 -37.53
CA VAL A 424 -5.86 17.82 -37.32
C VAL A 424 -6.50 18.47 -38.54
N LEU A 425 -5.86 19.49 -39.14
CA LEU A 425 -6.39 20.19 -40.31
C LEU A 425 -6.64 19.24 -41.50
N ARG A 426 -5.80 18.22 -41.69
CA ARG A 426 -5.98 17.21 -42.74
C ARG A 426 -7.11 16.22 -42.42
N LEU A 427 -7.33 15.92 -41.14
CA LEU A 427 -8.44 15.05 -40.71
C LEU A 427 -9.79 15.78 -40.86
N ILE A 428 -9.84 17.07 -40.49
CA ILE A 428 -11.00 17.93 -40.76
C ILE A 428 -11.28 18.01 -42.28
N GLU A 429 -10.23 18.18 -43.10
CA GLU A 429 -10.37 18.15 -44.56
C GLU A 429 -10.85 16.78 -45.07
N GLU A 430 -10.33 15.67 -44.53
CA GLU A 430 -10.76 14.32 -44.88
C GLU A 430 -12.23 14.06 -44.53
N ASP A 431 -12.68 14.45 -43.32
CA ASP A 431 -14.08 14.27 -42.91
C ASP A 431 -15.04 15.19 -43.66
N ALA A 432 -14.65 16.43 -43.95
CA ALA A 432 -15.45 17.34 -44.77
C ALA A 432 -15.60 16.86 -46.22
N ASN A 433 -14.65 16.08 -46.75
CA ASN A 433 -14.74 15.45 -48.08
C ASN A 433 -15.65 14.20 -48.13
N LYS A 434 -16.19 13.71 -47.01
CA LYS A 434 -17.02 12.49 -46.99
C LYS A 434 -18.49 12.81 -47.29
N ASN A 435 -19.10 12.06 -48.21
CA ASN A 435 -20.51 12.21 -48.60
C ASN A 435 -21.47 12.21 -47.38
N ASN A 436 -22.51 13.05 -47.43
CA ASN A 436 -23.49 13.28 -46.36
C ASN A 436 -22.80 13.71 -45.06
N THR A 437 -22.36 14.97 -45.02
CA THR A 437 -21.69 15.60 -43.88
C THR A 437 -22.15 17.03 -43.78
N ALA A 438 -22.86 17.38 -42.70
CA ALA A 438 -23.29 18.75 -42.47
C ALA A 438 -22.24 19.56 -41.68
N LYS A 439 -21.54 18.90 -40.74
CA LYS A 439 -20.73 19.58 -39.73
C LYS A 439 -19.58 18.69 -39.24
N VAL A 440 -18.40 19.28 -39.05
CA VAL A 440 -17.24 18.66 -38.40
C VAL A 440 -16.90 19.48 -37.15
N ILE A 441 -16.85 18.83 -35.99
CA ILE A 441 -16.53 19.43 -34.70
C ILE A 441 -15.19 18.88 -34.23
N ALA A 442 -14.18 19.72 -34.08
CA ALA A 442 -12.85 19.33 -33.61
C ALA A 442 -12.58 19.92 -32.22
N GLN A 443 -12.44 19.07 -31.20
CA GLN A 443 -12.09 19.47 -29.84
C GLN A 443 -10.59 19.35 -29.62
N LEU A 444 -9.94 20.48 -29.38
CA LEU A 444 -8.48 20.59 -29.45
C LEU A 444 -7.92 21.28 -28.19
N PRO A 445 -6.68 20.93 -27.77
CA PRO A 445 -5.94 21.70 -26.78
C PRO A 445 -5.90 23.19 -27.16
N VAL A 446 -6.06 24.09 -26.19
CA VAL A 446 -6.18 25.55 -26.40
C VAL A 446 -5.12 26.11 -27.37
N ASN A 447 -3.86 25.68 -27.23
CA ASN A 447 -2.75 26.10 -28.11
C ASN A 447 -2.91 25.65 -29.57
N VAL A 448 -3.47 24.45 -29.79
CA VAL A 448 -3.73 23.87 -31.13
C VAL A 448 -4.95 24.57 -31.76
N ALA A 449 -6.03 24.77 -30.98
CA ALA A 449 -7.20 25.52 -31.41
C ALA A 449 -6.83 26.97 -31.82
N THR A 450 -6.02 27.65 -30.99
CA THR A 450 -5.57 29.03 -31.24
C THR A 450 -4.77 29.14 -32.54
N PHE A 451 -3.83 28.22 -32.78
CA PHE A 451 -3.02 28.20 -33.99
C PHE A 451 -3.84 27.88 -35.26
N LEU A 452 -4.84 27.00 -35.15
CA LEU A 452 -5.74 26.73 -36.27
C LEU A 452 -6.65 27.93 -36.57
N LEU A 453 -7.29 28.48 -35.54
CA LEU A 453 -8.22 29.61 -35.66
C LEU A 453 -7.55 30.94 -36.01
N ASN A 454 -6.21 31.04 -35.98
CA ASN A 454 -5.46 32.23 -36.43
C ASN A 454 -4.60 31.92 -37.67
N GLU A 455 -3.43 31.27 -37.50
CA GLU A 455 -2.47 31.01 -38.58
C GLU A 455 -2.96 30.05 -39.68
N LYS A 456 -4.07 29.33 -39.44
CA LYS A 456 -4.74 28.48 -40.46
C LYS A 456 -6.21 28.85 -40.72
N ARG A 457 -6.68 30.01 -40.26
CA ARG A 457 -8.07 30.50 -40.49
C ARG A 457 -8.47 30.41 -41.96
N GLY A 458 -7.65 30.93 -42.86
CA GLY A 458 -7.91 30.90 -44.31
C GLY A 458 -7.89 29.51 -44.96
N ALA A 459 -7.30 28.50 -44.31
CA ALA A 459 -7.37 27.11 -44.76
C ALA A 459 -8.68 26.45 -44.31
N ILE A 460 -9.14 26.72 -43.09
CA ILE A 460 -10.45 26.26 -42.59
C ILE A 460 -11.57 26.81 -43.48
N THR A 461 -11.59 28.12 -43.72
CA THR A 461 -12.59 28.76 -44.59
C THR A 461 -12.56 28.24 -46.05
N ALA A 462 -11.41 27.72 -46.51
CA ALA A 462 -11.33 27.06 -47.81
C ALA A 462 -11.95 25.66 -47.79
N ILE A 463 -11.74 24.86 -46.72
CA ILE A 463 -12.36 23.55 -46.53
C ILE A 463 -13.88 23.69 -46.43
N GLU A 464 -14.37 24.65 -45.64
CA GLU A 464 -15.81 24.95 -45.50
C GLU A 464 -16.45 25.32 -46.84
N LYS A 465 -15.84 26.28 -47.56
CA LYS A 465 -16.35 26.76 -48.84
C LYS A 465 -16.33 25.70 -49.95
N ASN A 466 -15.29 24.86 -49.99
CA ASN A 466 -15.15 23.86 -51.05
C ASN A 466 -16.13 22.69 -50.88
N ASN A 467 -16.36 22.27 -49.63
CA ASN A 467 -17.19 21.09 -49.32
C ASN A 467 -18.64 21.43 -48.92
N GLN A 468 -18.95 22.70 -48.66
CA GLN A 468 -20.24 23.17 -48.13
C GLN A 468 -20.57 22.65 -46.71
N VAL A 469 -19.51 22.36 -45.93
CA VAL A 469 -19.56 21.80 -44.57
C VAL A 469 -19.23 22.90 -43.54
N THR A 470 -19.89 22.90 -42.39
CA THR A 470 -19.54 23.79 -41.25
C THR A 470 -18.41 23.19 -40.42
N VAL A 471 -17.32 23.93 -40.15
CA VAL A 471 -16.22 23.46 -39.29
C VAL A 471 -16.21 24.22 -37.96
N VAL A 472 -16.52 23.52 -36.87
CA VAL A 472 -16.46 24.07 -35.51
C VAL A 472 -15.18 23.60 -34.83
N ILE A 473 -14.29 24.53 -34.48
CA ILE A 473 -13.14 24.25 -33.63
C ILE A 473 -13.46 24.69 -32.20
N VAL A 474 -13.42 23.73 -31.28
CA VAL A 474 -13.61 23.93 -29.83
C VAL A 474 -12.25 23.94 -29.17
N ALA A 475 -11.90 25.05 -28.51
CA ALA A 475 -10.75 25.11 -27.61
C ALA A 475 -11.17 24.47 -26.27
N ASN A 476 -10.53 23.37 -25.90
CA ASN A 476 -10.88 22.60 -24.71
C ASN A 476 -9.71 22.62 -23.71
N ASN A 477 -10.01 22.87 -22.43
CA ASN A 477 -9.02 22.92 -21.35
C ASN A 477 -8.66 21.52 -20.81
N SER A 478 -9.58 20.56 -20.92
CA SER A 478 -9.40 19.15 -20.51
C SER A 478 -8.52 18.34 -21.48
N LEU A 479 -8.01 18.96 -22.56
CA LEU A 479 -7.15 18.32 -23.56
C LEU A 479 -5.74 18.92 -23.58
N GLU A 480 -4.74 18.10 -23.26
CA GLU A 480 -3.33 18.41 -23.50
C GLU A 480 -2.81 17.80 -24.81
N THR A 481 -1.87 18.48 -25.48
CA THR A 481 -1.11 17.92 -26.61
C THR A 481 -0.33 16.67 -26.14
N PRO A 482 -0.51 15.50 -26.79
CA PRO A 482 -0.95 15.29 -28.17
C PRO A 482 -2.42 14.88 -28.39
N ASN A 483 -3.25 14.77 -27.35
CA ASN A 483 -4.65 14.35 -27.47
C ASN A 483 -5.49 15.39 -28.26
N PHE A 484 -6.50 14.91 -28.99
CA PHE A 484 -7.55 15.68 -29.66
C PHE A 484 -8.73 14.77 -30.04
N ASP A 485 -9.92 15.34 -30.24
CA ASP A 485 -11.11 14.63 -30.72
C ASP A 485 -11.69 15.31 -31.98
N ILE A 486 -12.31 14.53 -32.87
CA ILE A 486 -12.95 15.00 -34.11
C ILE A 486 -14.24 14.20 -34.34
N ILE A 487 -15.37 14.90 -34.23
CA ILE A 487 -16.73 14.36 -34.42
C ILE A 487 -17.28 14.86 -35.76
N ARG A 488 -17.69 13.93 -36.62
CA ARG A 488 -18.36 14.19 -37.89
C ARG A 488 -19.86 13.95 -37.76
N LEU A 489 -20.68 14.93 -38.13
CA LEU A 489 -22.14 14.87 -38.16
C LEU A 489 -22.67 14.92 -39.60
N ARG A 490 -23.69 14.10 -39.87
CA ARG A 490 -24.40 13.96 -41.14
C ARG A 490 -25.56 14.94 -41.25
N GLU A 491 -26.20 14.99 -42.41
CA GLU A 491 -27.42 15.78 -42.65
C GLU A 491 -28.65 15.16 -41.96
N ASP A 492 -28.64 13.84 -41.76
CA ASP A 492 -29.70 13.10 -41.04
C ASP A 492 -29.56 13.17 -39.50
N ASP A 493 -28.41 13.61 -38.98
CA ASP A 493 -28.13 13.64 -37.54
C ASP A 493 -28.78 14.89 -36.92
N ASN A 494 -29.83 14.70 -36.11
CA ASN A 494 -30.64 15.78 -35.54
C ASN A 494 -29.92 16.54 -34.41
N ALA A 495 -28.95 17.38 -34.79
CA ALA A 495 -28.03 18.05 -33.87
C ALA A 495 -28.66 19.30 -33.21
N GLU A 496 -28.67 19.33 -31.87
CA GLU A 496 -29.07 20.50 -31.10
C GLU A 496 -28.18 21.72 -31.40
N MET A 497 -28.78 22.92 -31.40
CA MET A 497 -28.08 24.20 -31.58
C MET A 497 -27.42 24.70 -30.28
N SER A 498 -26.55 23.87 -29.69
CA SER A 498 -25.67 24.29 -28.60
C SER A 498 -24.57 25.25 -29.09
N LEU A 499 -24.03 26.08 -28.20
CA LEU A 499 -22.95 27.02 -28.53
C LEU A 499 -21.59 26.30 -28.53
N SER A 500 -20.63 26.76 -29.35
CA SER A 500 -19.36 26.05 -29.55
C SER A 500 -18.52 25.84 -28.28
N TYR A 501 -18.64 26.71 -27.28
CA TYR A 501 -17.98 26.54 -25.98
C TYR A 501 -18.74 25.60 -25.02
N GLN A 502 -20.02 25.33 -25.27
CA GLN A 502 -20.84 24.34 -24.55
C GLN A 502 -20.68 22.93 -25.14
N MET A 503 -20.10 22.81 -26.35
CA MET A 503 -19.75 21.54 -26.97
C MET A 503 -18.47 20.91 -26.39
N ALA A 504 -17.78 21.59 -25.48
CA ALA A 504 -16.58 21.09 -24.83
C ALA A 504 -16.92 19.92 -23.89
N LYS A 505 -16.50 18.70 -24.26
CA LYS A 505 -16.56 17.51 -23.40
C LYS A 505 -15.50 17.61 -22.31
N ASP A 506 -15.78 17.13 -21.10
CA ASP A 506 -14.72 16.94 -20.10
C ASP A 506 -14.05 15.56 -20.28
N PHE A 507 -12.97 15.55 -21.05
CA PHE A 507 -12.16 14.35 -21.27
C PHE A 507 -11.37 13.90 -20.03
N THR A 508 -11.33 14.67 -18.94
CA THR A 508 -10.70 14.19 -17.69
C THR A 508 -11.54 13.10 -17.02
N ALA A 509 -12.87 13.22 -17.05
CA ALA A 509 -13.78 12.17 -16.62
C ALA A 509 -13.68 10.93 -17.52
N GLU A 510 -13.71 11.11 -18.86
CA GLU A 510 -13.60 9.99 -19.81
C GLU A 510 -12.23 9.27 -19.71
N GLU A 511 -11.09 9.95 -19.53
CA GLU A 511 -9.80 9.26 -19.31
C GLU A 511 -9.71 8.59 -17.93
N ASN A 512 -10.43 9.05 -16.89
CA ASN A 512 -10.52 8.32 -15.61
C ASN A 512 -11.30 7.01 -15.78
N GLU A 513 -12.55 7.06 -16.28
CA GLU A 513 -13.39 5.87 -16.51
C GLU A 513 -12.72 4.83 -17.44
N ASN A 514 -11.96 5.28 -18.45
CA ASN A 514 -11.23 4.38 -19.35
C ASN A 514 -9.94 3.79 -18.75
N ASN A 515 -9.34 4.44 -17.73
CA ASN A 515 -8.25 3.85 -16.97
C ASN A 515 -8.79 2.82 -15.96
N ASP A 516 -9.88 3.10 -15.26
CA ASP A 516 -10.49 2.16 -14.31
C ASP A 516 -11.09 0.93 -14.98
N SER A 517 -11.72 1.09 -16.16
CA SER A 517 -12.23 -0.05 -16.94
C SER A 517 -11.13 -0.87 -17.66
N GLN A 518 -9.88 -0.41 -17.67
CA GLN A 518 -8.69 -1.24 -17.96
C GLN A 518 -7.89 -1.65 -16.72
N GLY A 519 -8.32 -1.23 -15.52
CA GLY A 519 -7.87 -1.81 -14.26
C GLY A 519 -8.18 -3.31 -14.25
N ASN A 520 -7.19 -4.15 -13.91
CA ASN A 520 -7.46 -5.56 -13.60
C ASN A 520 -8.56 -5.60 -12.50
N LYS A 521 -9.52 -6.51 -12.61
CA LYS A 521 -10.60 -6.66 -11.62
C LYS A 521 -9.99 -7.24 -10.35
N LYS A 522 -9.43 -6.37 -9.48
CA LYS A 522 -8.66 -6.76 -8.29
C LYS A 522 -9.45 -7.76 -7.44
N HIS A 523 -9.21 -9.04 -7.68
CA HIS A 523 -9.69 -10.10 -6.80
C HIS A 523 -9.20 -9.79 -5.40
N ALA A 524 -10.12 -9.85 -4.42
CA ALA A 524 -9.78 -9.67 -3.02
C ALA A 524 -8.58 -10.54 -2.65
N ALA A 525 -7.67 -10.00 -1.84
CA ALA A 525 -6.49 -10.74 -1.41
C ALA A 525 -6.95 -11.92 -0.54
N GLN A 526 -6.98 -13.12 -1.13
CA GLN A 526 -7.25 -14.35 -0.41
C GLN A 526 -6.21 -14.52 0.70
N ASP A 527 -6.67 -14.74 1.93
CA ASP A 527 -5.80 -15.22 3.00
C ASP A 527 -5.46 -16.71 2.81
N ALA A 528 -4.29 -17.11 3.29
CA ALA A 528 -3.80 -18.47 3.13
C ALA A 528 -4.34 -19.38 4.23
N VAL A 529 -4.91 -20.52 3.82
CA VAL A 529 -5.39 -21.57 4.74
C VAL A 529 -4.26 -22.08 5.65
N VAL A 530 -3.01 -22.08 5.15
CA VAL A 530 -1.80 -22.36 5.94
C VAL A 530 -0.94 -21.10 6.10
N SER A 531 -0.83 -20.61 7.33
CA SER A 531 0.14 -19.59 7.73
C SER A 531 0.77 -19.89 9.09
N ASN A 532 2.02 -19.44 9.31
CA ASN A 532 2.73 -19.45 10.60
C ASN A 532 2.77 -20.78 11.39
N ILE A 533 3.12 -21.89 10.74
CA ILE A 533 3.38 -23.17 11.44
C ILE A 533 4.57 -23.03 12.39
N THR A 534 4.38 -23.42 13.65
CA THR A 534 5.45 -23.50 14.64
C THR A 534 6.04 -24.93 14.67
N PRO A 535 7.36 -25.12 14.48
CA PRO A 535 8.01 -26.43 14.54
C PRO A 535 7.77 -27.16 15.87
N THR A 536 7.51 -28.46 15.78
CA THR A 536 7.25 -29.32 16.95
C THR A 536 8.48 -29.56 17.84
N ALA A 537 9.68 -29.21 17.37
CA ALA A 537 10.93 -29.43 18.10
C ALA A 537 11.89 -28.22 17.96
N PRO A 538 12.59 -27.81 19.04
CA PRO A 538 13.57 -26.73 18.98
C PRO A 538 14.80 -27.11 18.14
N PRO A 539 15.51 -26.14 17.55
CA PRO A 539 16.68 -26.39 16.71
C PRO A 539 17.81 -27.09 17.49
N PRO A 540 18.54 -28.03 16.86
CA PRO A 540 19.66 -28.72 17.51
C PRO A 540 20.76 -27.71 17.86
N LYS A 541 21.12 -27.62 19.15
CA LYS A 541 22.24 -26.79 19.61
C LYS A 541 23.52 -27.26 18.92
N PRO A 542 24.32 -26.38 18.29
CA PRO A 542 25.51 -26.80 17.57
C PRO A 542 26.48 -27.49 18.53
N LYS A 543 26.81 -28.75 18.24
CA LYS A 543 27.85 -29.50 18.95
C LYS A 543 29.22 -28.91 18.62
N ILE A 544 29.58 -27.82 19.31
CA ILE A 544 30.91 -27.22 19.24
C ILE A 544 31.93 -28.29 19.64
N SER A 545 32.63 -28.85 18.64
CA SER A 545 33.63 -29.89 18.84
C SER A 545 34.89 -29.30 19.50
N PHE A 546 34.80 -29.13 20.82
CA PHE A 546 35.83 -28.51 21.66
C PHE A 546 37.18 -29.26 21.60
N PHE A 547 37.15 -30.53 21.17
CA PHE A 547 38.32 -31.39 21.06
C PHE A 547 39.25 -31.10 19.87
N HIS A 548 38.82 -30.33 18.86
CA HIS A 548 39.67 -30.02 17.69
C HIS A 548 40.50 -28.72 17.79
N VAL A 549 40.25 -27.86 18.80
CA VAL A 549 41.04 -26.62 19.01
C VAL A 549 42.11 -26.79 20.10
N VAL A 550 41.79 -27.47 21.21
CA VAL A 550 42.72 -27.64 22.34
C VAL A 550 44.01 -28.37 21.92
N LYS A 551 43.90 -29.34 21.00
CA LYS A 551 45.02 -30.15 20.49
C LYS A 551 46.02 -29.41 19.60
N ARG A 552 45.89 -28.08 19.42
CA ARG A 552 46.87 -27.22 18.73
C ARG A 552 47.39 -26.04 19.57
N ILE A 553 46.94 -25.91 20.82
CA ILE A 553 47.41 -24.89 21.77
C ILE A 553 48.14 -25.52 22.97
N LEU A 554 47.82 -26.77 23.34
CA LEU A 554 48.60 -27.56 24.29
C LEU A 554 49.44 -28.62 23.58
N GLY A 555 50.58 -28.19 23.04
CA GLY A 555 51.58 -29.05 22.42
C GLY A 555 52.53 -29.70 23.44
N ILE A 556 52.04 -30.70 24.18
CA ILE A 556 52.88 -31.65 24.93
C ILE A 556 52.44 -33.05 24.52
N GLY A 557 53.36 -33.82 23.93
CA GLY A 557 53.13 -35.22 23.61
C GLY A 557 53.66 -36.11 24.72
N GLU A 558 52.93 -37.18 25.04
CA GLU A 558 53.48 -38.26 25.86
C GLU A 558 54.48 -39.06 25.03
N ASN A 559 55.75 -39.00 25.45
CA ASN A 559 56.72 -40.04 25.12
C ASN A 559 57.61 -40.24 26.34
N GLN A 560 57.69 -41.47 26.83
CA GLN A 560 58.39 -41.80 28.08
C GLN A 560 59.94 -41.83 27.90
N PRO A 561 60.73 -41.83 28.99
CA PRO A 561 61.95 -41.02 29.04
C PRO A 561 63.26 -41.78 28.77
N THR A 562 64.30 -41.06 28.33
CA THR A 562 65.71 -41.39 28.63
C THR A 562 66.64 -40.16 28.66
N VAL A 563 67.02 -39.74 29.89
CA VAL A 563 68.35 -39.33 30.42
C VAL A 563 69.29 -38.30 29.67
N VAL A 564 70.10 -37.57 30.47
CA VAL A 564 71.39 -36.88 30.17
C VAL A 564 71.42 -35.34 29.90
N SER A 565 71.20 -34.57 30.97
CA SER A 565 72.14 -33.54 31.52
C SER A 565 72.42 -32.15 30.88
N ASN A 566 72.68 -31.20 31.81
CA ASN A 566 73.70 -30.13 31.78
C ASN A 566 73.46 -28.71 31.18
N ASN A 567 72.73 -27.89 31.96
CA ASN A 567 73.23 -26.67 32.64
C ASN A 567 74.30 -25.74 32.01
N LYS A 568 73.90 -24.47 31.75
CA LYS A 568 74.44 -23.19 32.31
C LYS A 568 73.58 -22.03 31.78
N LYS A 569 73.08 -21.01 32.52
CA LYS A 569 73.69 -20.01 33.45
C LYS A 569 74.76 -19.13 32.78
N THR A 570 74.85 -17.79 32.89
CA THR A 570 74.07 -16.65 33.48
C THR A 570 74.71 -15.32 32.92
N THR A 571 74.26 -14.05 33.08
CA THR A 571 73.29 -13.36 33.97
C THR A 571 72.85 -11.99 33.37
N ALA A 572 71.65 -11.51 33.75
CA ALA A 572 71.21 -10.14 34.09
C ALA A 572 71.71 -8.83 33.39
N GLY A 573 70.79 -7.87 33.18
CA GLY A 573 71.09 -6.44 32.93
C GLY A 573 69.85 -5.55 32.69
N LYS A 574 69.63 -4.49 33.50
CA LYS A 574 68.51 -3.49 33.40
C LYS A 574 68.91 -2.35 32.41
N GLY A 575 68.02 -1.53 31.81
CA GLY A 575 66.55 -1.43 31.78
C GLY A 575 66.04 0.00 31.38
N LYS A 576 64.71 0.20 31.24
CA LYS A 576 63.97 1.48 30.89
C LYS A 576 64.08 1.95 29.41
N LYS A 577 62.97 2.14 28.67
CA LYS A 577 62.07 3.35 28.49
C LYS A 577 62.78 4.54 27.80
N THR A 578 62.23 5.27 26.82
CA THR A 578 60.82 5.54 26.37
C THR A 578 60.60 5.43 24.83
N ALA A 579 59.44 5.85 24.31
CA ALA A 579 58.91 5.58 22.97
C ALA A 579 59.25 6.61 21.87
N GLY A 580 59.06 6.21 20.59
CA GLY A 580 59.09 7.06 19.40
C GLY A 580 58.67 6.29 18.13
N SER A 581 58.05 6.95 17.15
CA SER A 581 57.51 6.35 15.90
C SER A 581 57.36 7.44 14.82
N PRO A 582 57.29 7.12 13.51
CA PRO A 582 57.82 5.95 12.79
C PRO A 582 58.57 6.35 11.47
N ALA A 583 58.80 5.37 10.58
CA ALA A 583 59.23 5.46 9.17
C ALA A 583 60.72 5.75 8.86
N GLY A 584 61.35 4.89 8.04
CA GLY A 584 62.74 5.02 7.60
C GLY A 584 63.20 3.88 6.67
N ARG A 585 63.45 4.21 5.38
CA ARG A 585 63.80 3.31 4.27
C ARG A 585 65.07 2.42 4.45
N ASN A 586 64.90 1.13 4.15
CA ASN A 586 65.54 0.39 3.04
C ASN A 586 67.05 -0.04 3.07
N ASN A 587 67.26 -1.32 2.70
CA ASN A 587 68.32 -1.86 1.81
C ASN A 587 69.62 -2.50 2.37
N GLN A 588 70.25 -3.32 1.50
CA GLN A 588 71.59 -3.94 1.54
C GLN A 588 71.73 -5.26 2.34
N ARG A 589 72.52 -6.28 1.91
CA ARG A 589 73.39 -6.42 0.70
C ARG A 589 73.75 -7.89 0.37
N ASN A 590 73.98 -8.18 -0.92
CA ASN A 590 74.88 -9.21 -1.54
C ASN A 590 74.79 -10.69 -1.12
N GLY A 591 75.19 -11.69 -1.94
CA GLY A 591 75.65 -11.71 -3.35
C GLY A 591 75.85 -13.18 -3.81
N ASN A 592 75.57 -13.56 -5.07
CA ASN A 592 76.39 -13.37 -6.29
C ASN A 592 77.24 -14.62 -6.69
N LYS A 593 76.84 -15.32 -7.77
CA LYS A 593 77.75 -15.85 -8.83
C LYS A 593 77.01 -16.42 -10.05
N ASN A 594 77.68 -16.43 -11.21
CA ASN A 594 77.19 -16.90 -12.52
C ASN A 594 77.85 -18.23 -12.96
N GLY A 595 77.22 -18.96 -13.90
CA GLY A 595 77.80 -20.11 -14.63
C GLY A 595 76.96 -20.47 -15.88
N ARG A 596 77.57 -20.94 -16.99
CA ARG A 596 76.91 -21.10 -18.31
C ARG A 596 77.67 -22.05 -19.26
N ARG A 597 76.98 -22.62 -20.27
CA ARG A 597 77.46 -23.43 -21.43
C ARG A 597 77.77 -24.91 -21.11
N GLN A 598 77.72 -25.91 -22.01
CA GLN A 598 77.16 -26.20 -23.37
C GLN A 598 77.16 -27.78 -23.51
N HIS A 599 76.72 -28.55 -24.53
CA HIS A 599 76.34 -28.42 -25.96
C HIS A 599 75.46 -29.68 -26.34
N LYS A 600 75.29 -30.33 -27.53
CA LYS A 600 75.69 -30.23 -28.98
C LYS A 600 74.77 -31.18 -29.83
N LYS A 601 74.24 -30.73 -31.00
CA LYS A 601 73.92 -31.51 -32.26
C LYS A 601 72.89 -32.70 -32.22
N ALA A 602 72.20 -33.11 -33.31
CA ALA A 602 72.01 -32.58 -34.69
C ALA A 602 70.87 -33.29 -35.51
N PHE A 603 70.29 -32.57 -36.51
CA PHE A 603 69.68 -33.01 -37.81
C PHE A 603 68.37 -33.87 -37.81
N GLU A 604 67.26 -33.45 -38.46
CA GLU A 604 66.75 -33.70 -39.86
C GLU A 604 66.04 -35.08 -40.07
N ASN A 605 65.06 -35.34 -40.97
CA ASN A 605 64.38 -34.56 -42.03
C ASN A 605 62.93 -35.07 -42.38
N LYS A 606 62.20 -34.25 -43.17
CA LYS A 606 61.01 -34.44 -44.08
C LYS A 606 60.22 -35.78 -44.33
N THR A 607 58.87 -35.67 -44.21
CA THR A 607 57.74 -35.99 -45.16
C THR A 607 57.36 -37.42 -45.66
N VAL A 608 56.08 -37.53 -46.11
CA VAL A 608 55.39 -38.61 -46.90
C VAL A 608 54.96 -39.83 -46.05
N ASP A 609 53.73 -40.36 -46.00
CA ASP A 609 52.44 -40.36 -46.76
C ASP A 609 52.15 -41.65 -47.58
N ASN A 610 50.91 -42.17 -47.50
CA ASN A 610 50.36 -43.41 -48.10
C ASN A 610 50.95 -44.77 -47.60
N ASP A 611 50.31 -45.95 -47.74
CA ASP A 611 49.05 -46.24 -48.45
C ASP A 611 48.07 -47.30 -47.84
N LYS A 612 46.87 -47.35 -48.44
CA LYS A 612 45.65 -48.18 -48.26
C LYS A 612 45.84 -49.68 -48.00
N THR A 613 44.78 -50.31 -47.45
CA THR A 613 43.97 -51.45 -48.01
C THR A 613 43.04 -52.03 -46.90
N ASN A 614 42.04 -52.93 -47.10
CA ASN A 614 40.96 -53.16 -48.09
C ASN A 614 39.94 -54.17 -47.47
N ALA A 615 38.70 -54.41 -47.92
CA ALA A 615 37.66 -53.61 -48.61
C ALA A 615 36.34 -54.43 -48.76
N ARG A 616 35.25 -53.76 -49.20
CA ARG A 616 33.95 -54.27 -49.76
C ARG A 616 32.79 -54.60 -48.77
N GLY A 617 31.53 -54.21 -49.02
CA GLY A 617 31.02 -53.03 -49.78
C GLY A 617 29.82 -53.23 -50.73
N SER A 618 28.83 -52.32 -50.64
CA SER A 618 27.77 -52.03 -51.63
C SER A 618 27.14 -50.65 -51.28
N ALA A 619 27.28 -49.59 -52.11
CA ALA A 619 26.42 -49.21 -53.24
C ALA A 619 25.04 -48.62 -52.82
N LYS A 620 24.56 -47.45 -53.30
CA LYS A 620 24.91 -46.64 -54.49
C LYS A 620 24.49 -45.14 -54.34
N SER A 621 25.32 -44.21 -54.86
CA SER A 621 24.99 -43.12 -55.84
C SER A 621 23.78 -42.18 -55.58
N LYS A 622 23.81 -40.82 -55.67
CA LYS A 622 24.71 -39.76 -56.25
C LYS A 622 24.12 -38.36 -55.88
N ASN A 623 24.66 -37.14 -56.08
CA ASN A 623 25.99 -36.55 -56.42
C ASN A 623 26.00 -35.03 -55.99
N GLN A 624 27.05 -34.26 -56.30
CA GLN A 624 27.17 -32.77 -56.32
C GLN A 624 27.44 -32.27 -57.77
N PRO A 625 27.76 -31.00 -58.18
CA PRO A 625 28.10 -29.76 -57.42
C PRO A 625 27.55 -28.40 -57.99
N ASN A 626 28.09 -27.27 -57.50
CA ASN A 626 27.95 -25.86 -57.98
C ASN A 626 28.68 -25.59 -59.32
N PRO A 627 28.60 -24.39 -59.97
CA PRO A 627 27.50 -23.42 -60.25
C PRO A 627 27.51 -23.08 -61.80
N PRO A 628 27.54 -21.83 -62.37
CA PRO A 628 26.90 -20.52 -62.07
C PRO A 628 26.20 -19.77 -63.27
N SER A 629 25.40 -18.73 -62.93
CA SER A 629 25.10 -17.51 -63.73
C SER A 629 24.11 -17.53 -64.93
N LYS A 630 23.30 -16.44 -65.04
CA LYS A 630 22.54 -15.92 -66.22
C LYS A 630 21.49 -16.88 -66.85
N THR A 631 20.40 -16.45 -67.52
CA THR A 631 19.97 -15.13 -68.03
C THR A 631 18.42 -14.98 -68.04
N LYS A 632 17.93 -13.80 -68.46
CA LYS A 632 16.58 -13.51 -69.01
C LYS A 632 16.19 -14.51 -70.14
N ALA A 633 14.96 -14.60 -70.66
CA ALA A 633 13.78 -13.71 -70.64
C ALA A 633 12.47 -14.56 -70.59
N GLU A 634 11.22 -14.12 -70.85
CA GLU A 634 10.70 -12.94 -71.55
C GLU A 634 9.26 -12.59 -71.10
N ALA A 635 8.71 -11.44 -71.55
CA ALA A 635 7.39 -10.93 -71.17
C ALA A 635 6.60 -10.37 -72.36
N LYS A 636 5.27 -10.32 -72.23
CA LYS A 636 4.31 -9.65 -73.15
C LYS A 636 3.13 -9.11 -72.32
N ASN A 637 2.55 -7.93 -72.61
CA ASN A 637 2.97 -6.91 -73.59
C ASN A 637 2.36 -5.50 -73.31
N GLY A 638 3.10 -4.44 -73.68
CA GLY A 638 2.59 -3.07 -73.88
C GLY A 638 2.35 -2.23 -72.61
N LYS A 639 2.51 -0.90 -72.60
CA LYS A 639 2.97 0.12 -73.58
C LYS A 639 3.49 1.34 -72.75
N ALA A 640 4.15 2.39 -73.25
CA ALA A 640 5.11 2.70 -74.34
C ALA A 640 5.43 4.23 -74.19
N THR A 641 6.46 4.90 -74.74
CA THR A 641 7.53 4.63 -75.73
C THR A 641 8.67 5.68 -75.53
N THR A 642 9.77 5.62 -76.29
CA THR A 642 10.65 6.78 -76.71
C THR A 642 11.39 7.65 -75.67
N THR A 643 12.63 8.13 -75.85
CA THR A 643 13.84 7.66 -76.59
C THR A 643 15.08 8.49 -76.19
N ALA A 644 16.27 7.87 -76.14
CA ALA A 644 17.61 8.50 -76.32
C ALA A 644 18.09 9.56 -75.26
N PRO A 645 19.37 10.00 -75.30
CA PRO A 645 20.59 9.18 -75.25
C PRO A 645 21.59 9.58 -74.13
N ARG A 646 22.79 8.96 -74.11
CA ARG A 646 23.87 9.14 -73.11
C ARG A 646 24.76 10.39 -73.32
N THR A 647 25.03 11.10 -72.23
CA THR A 647 26.33 11.70 -71.78
C THR A 647 26.21 11.96 -70.26
N GLY A 648 27.22 12.25 -69.43
CA GLY A 648 28.66 12.52 -69.60
C GLY A 648 29.15 13.42 -68.44
N LYS A 649 30.35 13.17 -67.90
CA LYS A 649 31.12 13.92 -66.85
C LYS A 649 31.15 15.47 -67.03
N PRO A 650 31.61 16.32 -66.05
CA PRO A 650 32.02 16.09 -64.63
C PRO A 650 31.60 17.18 -63.57
N LYS A 651 31.97 16.90 -62.31
CA LYS A 651 32.31 17.75 -61.12
C LYS A 651 32.32 19.32 -61.18
N LYS A 652 32.03 19.88 -59.99
CA LYS A 652 32.37 21.20 -59.38
C LYS A 652 31.43 22.40 -59.61
N ALA A 653 30.77 22.84 -58.52
CA ALA A 653 30.65 24.25 -58.15
C ALA A 653 30.48 24.42 -56.61
N LYS A 654 31.37 25.22 -56.00
CA LYS A 654 31.30 25.90 -54.69
C LYS A 654 32.10 27.22 -54.90
N PRO A 655 31.90 28.29 -54.11
CA PRO A 655 30.75 28.67 -53.29
C PRO A 655 30.29 30.14 -53.54
N PHE A 656 29.20 30.59 -52.88
CA PHE A 656 28.86 31.99 -52.50
C PHE A 656 28.89 33.15 -53.54
N VAL A 657 27.92 34.08 -53.43
CA VAL A 657 28.12 35.52 -53.10
C VAL A 657 26.77 36.28 -53.09
N ASN A 658 26.69 37.35 -52.29
CA ASN A 658 25.51 38.22 -52.09
C ASN A 658 25.31 39.28 -53.19
N GLN A 659 24.11 39.85 -53.20
CA GLN A 659 23.76 41.24 -53.56
C GLN A 659 22.68 41.70 -52.54
N TYR A 660 22.41 42.97 -52.19
CA TYR A 660 23.07 44.30 -52.19
C TYR A 660 22.15 45.23 -51.34
N ALA A 661 22.53 46.34 -50.67
CA ALA A 661 23.80 47.00 -50.30
C ALA A 661 23.54 47.74 -48.93
N THR A 662 24.14 48.85 -48.44
CA THR A 662 25.14 49.82 -48.94
C THR A 662 25.93 50.44 -47.77
N ASP A 663 27.24 50.66 -47.98
CA ASP A 663 28.15 51.68 -47.42
C ASP A 663 28.20 52.02 -45.90
N LYS A 664 29.32 51.68 -45.22
CA LYS A 664 30.54 52.52 -44.96
C LYS A 664 30.30 53.62 -43.89
N SER A 665 31.06 53.73 -42.81
CA SER A 665 32.54 53.65 -42.74
C SER A 665 33.13 53.34 -41.34
N LYS A 666 34.48 53.30 -41.28
CA LYS A 666 35.37 52.96 -40.14
C LYS A 666 35.08 53.70 -38.82
N MET A 667 35.26 53.01 -37.67
CA MET A 667 36.39 53.30 -36.77
C MET A 667 36.69 52.14 -35.78
N HIS A 668 37.60 52.35 -34.83
CA HIS A 668 38.29 51.33 -34.01
C HIS A 668 38.24 51.70 -32.52
N THR A 669 38.36 50.73 -31.61
CA THR A 669 38.76 50.86 -30.19
C THR A 669 38.15 51.96 -29.31
N GLY A 670 37.40 51.61 -28.25
CA GLY A 670 36.99 52.56 -27.21
C GLY A 670 36.54 51.93 -25.88
N ARG A 671 37.00 52.50 -24.76
CA ARG A 671 36.48 52.29 -23.38
C ARG A 671 35.67 53.56 -22.97
N PRO A 672 35.13 53.75 -21.75
CA PRO A 672 33.70 54.10 -21.64
C PRO A 672 33.42 55.39 -20.82
N ILE A 673 32.12 55.61 -20.56
CA ILE A 673 31.53 56.55 -19.57
C ILE A 673 31.59 58.05 -19.91
N SER A 674 30.40 58.65 -19.99
CA SER A 674 30.07 60.06 -19.66
C SER A 674 28.52 60.20 -19.72
N ASP A 675 27.85 61.14 -19.05
CA ASP A 675 28.17 61.85 -17.80
C ASP A 675 26.90 62.49 -17.21
N LYS A 676 26.91 62.76 -15.89
CA LYS A 676 26.53 64.07 -15.32
C LYS A 676 26.73 64.12 -13.80
N ALA A 677 27.51 65.10 -13.35
CA ALA A 677 27.72 65.43 -11.94
C ALA A 677 26.55 66.30 -11.37
N VAL A 678 26.54 66.80 -10.13
CA VAL A 678 27.49 67.78 -9.57
C VAL A 678 27.68 67.65 -8.04
N ARG A 679 28.95 67.66 -7.62
CA ARG A 679 29.64 68.18 -6.39
C ARG A 679 28.81 68.62 -5.16
N GLY A 680 29.27 68.45 -3.91
CA GLY A 680 30.49 67.76 -3.41
C GLY A 680 31.09 68.33 -2.09
N ALA A 681 32.09 67.62 -1.55
CA ALA A 681 32.97 67.94 -0.38
C ALA A 681 32.35 67.92 1.05
N GLY A 682 33.06 67.52 2.13
CA GLY A 682 34.34 66.79 2.18
C GLY A 682 35.03 66.70 3.57
N LYS A 683 35.88 65.65 3.76
CA LYS A 683 36.95 65.44 4.77
C LYS A 683 36.63 65.17 6.27
N ALA A 684 36.77 63.88 6.63
CA ALA A 684 37.79 63.31 7.57
C ALA A 684 37.55 63.14 9.10
N LYS A 685 37.96 61.93 9.56
CA LYS A 685 38.44 61.46 10.89
C LYS A 685 37.46 61.03 12.01
N THR A 686 37.98 60.04 12.77
CA THR A 686 37.73 59.62 14.18
C THR A 686 36.39 59.01 14.63
N ASN A 687 36.49 57.73 15.02
CA ASN A 687 35.95 56.98 16.19
C ASN A 687 34.48 57.10 16.69
N PRO A 688 33.89 55.98 17.21
CA PRO A 688 32.60 55.94 17.91
C PRO A 688 32.71 56.53 19.34
N PRO A 689 31.62 56.91 20.07
CA PRO A 689 30.67 55.93 20.65
C PRO A 689 29.22 56.42 21.05
N THR A 690 28.47 55.52 21.72
CA THR A 690 27.36 55.73 22.71
C THR A 690 26.05 56.42 22.29
N GLU A 691 24.88 55.74 22.37
CA GLU A 691 23.93 55.61 23.53
C GLU A 691 23.03 56.87 23.76
N LYS A 692 21.83 56.85 24.38
CA LYS A 692 21.13 55.99 25.38
C LYS A 692 19.62 55.85 25.00
N ASN A 693 18.76 54.99 25.60
CA ASN A 693 18.83 54.23 26.86
C ASN A 693 17.85 53.02 26.86
N LYS A 694 18.31 51.81 27.25
CA LYS A 694 17.55 50.65 27.83
C LYS A 694 16.37 50.03 27.02
N VAL A 695 16.07 48.73 27.08
CA VAL A 695 16.37 47.69 28.09
C VAL A 695 16.98 46.39 27.48
N THR A 696 17.96 45.82 28.17
CA THR A 696 18.60 44.49 28.05
C THR A 696 19.03 44.06 29.48
N GLU A 697 19.34 42.83 29.90
CA GLU A 697 19.40 41.44 29.37
C GLU A 697 18.91 40.51 30.53
N LYS A 698 18.39 39.27 30.37
CA LYS A 698 18.91 37.99 29.81
C LYS A 698 20.00 37.28 30.67
N THR A 699 20.07 35.94 30.58
CA THR A 699 20.90 34.94 31.36
C THR A 699 20.29 34.45 32.69
N ALA A 700 20.49 33.19 33.15
CA ALA A 700 20.97 31.94 32.52
C ALA A 700 20.55 30.69 33.37
N GLU A 701 21.02 29.50 32.99
CA GLU A 701 20.71 28.18 33.60
C GLU A 701 21.45 27.91 34.93
N GLY A 702 20.91 26.99 35.75
CA GLY A 702 21.75 25.90 36.31
C GLY A 702 22.00 25.79 37.83
N ALA A 703 21.37 24.76 38.43
CA ALA A 703 22.03 23.67 39.21
C ALA A 703 22.28 23.75 40.76
N VAL A 704 21.65 22.79 41.47
CA VAL A 704 22.03 22.08 42.75
C VAL A 704 22.22 22.89 44.08
N ASP A 705 22.03 22.36 45.31
CA ASP A 705 21.71 20.99 45.80
C ASP A 705 21.03 20.97 47.22
N GLN A 706 20.62 19.77 47.66
CA GLN A 706 20.45 19.24 49.03
C GLN A 706 19.12 19.39 49.81
N ALA A 707 18.79 18.31 50.55
CA ALA A 707 17.55 18.06 51.31
C ALA A 707 17.85 17.74 52.81
N PRO A 708 16.84 17.49 53.68
CA PRO A 708 16.58 16.07 54.06
C PRO A 708 15.16 15.67 54.58
N LYS A 709 14.65 14.54 54.07
CA LYS A 709 14.07 13.34 54.76
C LYS A 709 13.00 13.38 55.90
N VAL A 710 12.06 12.41 55.82
CA VAL A 710 11.27 11.70 56.89
C VAL A 710 10.06 12.47 57.48
N GLY A 711 8.88 11.87 57.78
CA GLY A 711 8.47 10.44 57.76
C GLY A 711 6.95 10.17 57.94
N LYS A 712 6.58 8.88 58.07
CA LYS A 712 5.20 8.30 58.03
C LYS A 712 4.32 8.54 59.28
N ASN A 713 2.99 8.36 59.15
CA ASN A 713 2.19 7.41 59.98
C ASN A 713 0.73 7.16 59.49
N GLN A 714 0.15 6.02 59.91
CA GLN A 714 -1.29 5.64 59.89
C GLN A 714 -1.79 5.60 61.39
N PRO A 715 -2.96 5.02 61.82
CA PRO A 715 -4.13 4.42 61.13
C PRO A 715 -5.51 4.80 61.79
N SER A 716 -6.54 3.95 61.60
CA SER A 716 -7.75 3.71 62.45
C SER A 716 -8.98 4.66 62.40
N GLU A 717 -10.21 4.25 62.76
CA GLU A 717 -10.98 3.00 62.49
C GLU A 717 -12.48 3.16 62.92
N ALA A 718 -13.41 2.44 62.25
CA ALA A 718 -14.74 1.94 62.69
C ALA A 718 -15.87 2.86 63.27
N VAL A 719 -17.14 2.50 62.96
CA VAL A 719 -18.22 2.06 63.90
C VAL A 719 -19.65 2.30 63.36
N GLN A 720 -20.41 1.21 63.15
CA GLN A 720 -21.89 0.95 63.27
C GLN A 720 -22.93 1.95 62.70
N ASP A 721 -23.93 1.56 61.87
CA ASP A 721 -24.97 0.50 61.96
C ASP A 721 -26.22 0.86 62.81
N LYS A 722 -27.38 1.05 62.14
CA LYS A 722 -28.62 0.28 62.41
C LYS A 722 -29.79 0.51 61.45
N SER A 723 -30.52 -0.58 61.22
CA SER A 723 -31.72 -0.73 60.38
C SER A 723 -33.04 -0.61 61.14
N GLN A 724 -34.18 -0.52 60.42
CA GLN A 724 -35.32 -1.45 60.59
C GLN A 724 -36.44 -1.26 59.53
N HIS A 725 -37.20 -2.34 59.27
CA HIS A 725 -38.30 -2.42 58.29
C HIS A 725 -39.70 -2.27 58.94
N LEU A 726 -40.73 -2.04 58.12
CA LEU A 726 -42.12 -2.49 58.36
C LEU A 726 -42.86 -2.75 57.03
N VAL A 727 -43.95 -3.53 57.06
CA VAL A 727 -44.55 -4.25 55.91
C VAL A 727 -46.08 -4.24 55.94
N VAL A 728 -46.76 -4.05 54.79
CA VAL A 728 -48.16 -4.51 54.50
C VAL A 728 -48.29 -4.88 53.00
N ASN A 729 -49.22 -5.79 52.65
CA ASN A 729 -49.45 -6.35 51.30
C ASN A 729 -50.73 -5.83 50.61
N ALA A 730 -50.86 -5.97 49.27
CA ALA A 730 -52.03 -6.58 48.58
C ALA A 730 -51.90 -6.67 47.03
N ALA A 731 -52.70 -7.58 46.45
CA ALA A 731 -52.87 -8.04 45.04
C ALA A 731 -53.08 -6.97 43.93
N GLY A 732 -53.01 -7.29 42.61
CA GLY A 732 -52.72 -8.56 41.92
C GLY A 732 -53.00 -8.54 40.40
N ASN A 733 -52.90 -9.72 39.74
CA ASN A 733 -53.12 -10.04 38.31
C ASN A 733 -52.07 -9.58 37.25
N ASN A 734 -51.04 -10.41 37.11
CA ASN A 734 -50.53 -11.00 35.85
C ASN A 734 -50.59 -10.19 34.52
N GLU A 735 -49.48 -9.54 34.19
CA GLU A 735 -48.65 -9.96 33.04
C GLU A 735 -47.18 -9.76 33.39
N ARG A 736 -46.28 -10.66 32.95
CA ARG A 736 -44.90 -10.74 33.50
C ARG A 736 -43.90 -9.83 32.77
N VAL A 737 -43.94 -8.53 33.07
CA VAL A 737 -42.77 -7.65 32.85
C VAL A 737 -41.70 -7.99 33.91
N TYR A 738 -40.49 -8.32 33.47
CA TYR A 738 -39.36 -8.54 34.39
C TYR A 738 -38.76 -7.19 34.81
N VAL A 739 -38.96 -6.82 36.08
CA VAL A 739 -38.44 -5.56 36.66
C VAL A 739 -37.60 -5.88 37.90
N PRO A 740 -36.26 -5.78 37.83
CA PRO A 740 -35.42 -5.66 39.02
C PRO A 740 -35.78 -4.37 39.79
N ARG A 741 -36.05 -4.48 41.09
CA ARG A 741 -36.55 -3.37 41.90
C ARG A 741 -35.45 -2.80 42.80
N ALA A 742 -35.36 -1.47 42.82
CA ALA A 742 -34.51 -0.63 43.69
C ALA A 742 -32.99 -0.78 43.50
N VAL A 743 -32.39 0.20 42.82
CA VAL A 743 -30.97 0.54 43.02
C VAL A 743 -30.88 1.30 44.34
N GLY A 744 -30.13 0.77 45.31
CA GLY A 744 -30.19 1.30 46.67
C GLY A 744 -29.27 0.66 47.70
N GLU A 745 -28.11 0.11 47.30
CA GLU A 745 -26.92 -0.10 48.15
C GLU A 745 -25.73 -0.56 47.27
N ALA A 746 -24.53 -0.59 47.85
CA ALA A 746 -23.22 -0.64 47.19
C ALA A 746 -23.07 -1.59 45.98
N VAL A 747 -22.44 -1.09 44.91
CA VAL A 747 -21.83 -1.92 43.85
C VAL A 747 -20.61 -2.64 44.42
N PRO A 748 -20.56 -3.99 44.47
CA PRO A 748 -19.39 -4.71 44.94
C PRO A 748 -18.30 -4.72 43.85
N ALA A 749 -17.05 -4.39 44.21
CA ALA A 749 -15.93 -4.51 43.30
C ALA A 749 -15.66 -5.98 42.96
N LEU A 750 -15.80 -6.35 41.68
CA LEU A 750 -15.74 -7.75 41.24
C LEU A 750 -15.07 -7.91 39.85
N TRP A 751 -13.94 -7.20 39.65
CA TRP A 751 -13.13 -7.28 38.44
C TRP A 751 -11.64 -7.35 38.78
N MET A 752 -11.05 -8.55 38.81
CA MET A 752 -9.60 -8.77 38.69
C MET A 752 -9.25 -10.26 38.43
N ASP A 753 -9.47 -10.70 37.18
CA ASP A 753 -8.74 -11.82 36.57
C ASP A 753 -8.77 -11.66 35.04
N GLU A 754 -7.62 -11.71 34.38
CA GLU A 754 -7.47 -11.73 32.91
C GLU A 754 -6.86 -13.07 32.45
N SER A 755 -7.37 -14.21 32.97
CA SER A 755 -6.89 -15.53 32.55
C SER A 755 -7.91 -16.67 32.63
N SER A 756 -8.81 -16.79 31.65
CA SER A 756 -9.47 -18.09 31.34
C SER A 756 -10.05 -18.14 29.92
N GLU A 757 -9.46 -18.99 29.07
CA GLU A 757 -10.16 -19.57 27.92
C GLU A 757 -10.99 -20.78 28.41
N ILE A 758 -12.22 -20.93 27.92
CA ILE A 758 -13.09 -22.08 28.23
C ILE A 758 -13.64 -22.63 26.90
N PRO A 759 -13.63 -23.96 26.65
CA PRO A 759 -14.02 -24.52 25.36
C PRO A 759 -15.54 -24.55 25.15
N ILE A 760 -15.98 -24.37 23.90
CA ILE A 760 -17.36 -24.63 23.47
C ILE A 760 -17.38 -25.94 22.68
N GLU A 761 -18.00 -26.99 23.24
CA GLU A 761 -18.33 -28.22 22.52
C GLU A 761 -19.85 -28.30 22.25
N ASN A 762 -20.22 -29.03 21.18
CA ASN A 762 -21.57 -29.42 20.80
C ASN A 762 -22.53 -28.31 20.32
N LEU A 763 -22.59 -28.13 19.00
CA LEU A 763 -23.67 -27.42 18.27
C LEU A 763 -24.31 -28.31 17.18
N ASP A 764 -24.52 -29.58 17.48
CA ASP A 764 -25.30 -30.47 16.62
C ASP A 764 -26.81 -30.17 16.76
N ASN A 765 -27.41 -29.74 15.64
CA ASN A 765 -28.82 -29.32 15.42
C ASN A 765 -29.16 -27.84 15.67
N ILE A 766 -28.84 -26.98 14.69
CA ILE A 766 -29.64 -25.79 14.37
C ILE A 766 -29.97 -25.83 12.87
N GLN A 767 -31.26 -25.82 12.51
CA GLN A 767 -31.69 -25.69 11.12
C GLN A 767 -31.54 -24.24 10.65
N LYS A 768 -31.02 -24.03 9.44
CA LYS A 768 -30.98 -22.70 8.81
C LYS A 768 -32.40 -22.23 8.49
N PRO A 769 -32.83 -21.03 8.93
CA PRO A 769 -34.04 -20.41 8.40
C PRO A 769 -33.75 -19.81 7.01
N GLU A 770 -34.55 -20.19 6.01
CA GLU A 770 -34.51 -19.58 4.68
C GLU A 770 -35.10 -18.16 4.75
N ARG A 771 -34.40 -17.14 4.22
CA ARG A 771 -34.97 -15.79 4.11
C ARG A 771 -34.47 -14.97 2.92
N ILE A 772 -34.69 -15.50 1.72
CA ILE A 772 -34.70 -14.74 0.47
C ILE A 772 -36.11 -14.87 -0.12
N ASP A 773 -36.87 -13.76 -0.15
CA ASP A 773 -37.90 -13.38 -1.16
C ASP A 773 -38.95 -12.37 -0.62
N GLN A 774 -39.16 -12.28 0.71
CA GLN A 774 -40.22 -11.45 1.34
C GLN A 774 -40.06 -9.91 1.23
N LEU A 775 -39.21 -9.38 0.34
CA LEU A 775 -38.99 -7.94 0.12
C LEU A 775 -39.34 -7.46 -1.30
N LYS A 776 -40.02 -8.29 -2.12
CA LYS A 776 -40.39 -7.95 -3.51
C LYS A 776 -41.84 -7.49 -3.72
N GLU A 777 -42.72 -7.60 -2.71
CA GLU A 777 -44.15 -7.29 -2.87
C GLU A 777 -44.56 -5.91 -2.33
N ALA A 778 -43.69 -5.22 -1.59
CA ALA A 778 -43.97 -3.90 -0.99
C ALA A 778 -43.73 -2.71 -1.94
N THR A 779 -43.17 -2.93 -3.13
CA THR A 779 -42.65 -1.87 -4.01
C THR A 779 -43.64 -1.38 -5.08
N THR A 780 -44.94 -1.64 -4.91
CA THR A 780 -45.96 -1.39 -5.97
C THR A 780 -46.92 -0.22 -5.70
N GLU A 781 -46.86 0.45 -4.54
CA GLU A 781 -47.80 1.53 -4.17
C GLU A 781 -47.13 2.91 -3.95
N ALA A 782 -45.81 3.03 -4.04
CA ALA A 782 -45.06 4.25 -3.68
C ALA A 782 -44.71 5.19 -4.86
N VAL A 783 -45.32 5.02 -6.04
CA VAL A 783 -44.86 5.63 -7.31
C VAL A 783 -45.50 7.01 -7.63
N GLU A 784 -46.24 7.62 -6.69
CA GLU A 784 -46.98 8.89 -6.92
C GLU A 784 -46.41 10.15 -6.21
N LYS A 785 -45.24 10.10 -5.58
CA LYS A 785 -44.60 11.31 -5.00
C LYS A 785 -43.10 11.35 -5.25
N ASN A 786 -42.64 12.41 -5.94
CA ASN A 786 -41.25 12.83 -5.93
C ASN A 786 -40.92 13.33 -4.51
N ASN A 787 -40.35 12.50 -3.65
CA ASN A 787 -39.98 12.89 -2.28
C ASN A 787 -38.69 12.18 -1.87
N PRO A 788 -37.52 12.79 -2.13
CA PRO A 788 -36.25 12.11 -1.97
C PRO A 788 -36.01 11.55 -0.55
N ILE A 789 -36.59 12.17 0.48
CA ILE A 789 -36.46 11.72 1.88
C ILE A 789 -37.14 10.36 2.10
N ALA A 790 -38.35 10.16 1.56
CA ALA A 790 -39.09 8.91 1.74
C ALA A 790 -38.46 7.75 0.94
N GLU A 791 -37.90 8.06 -0.23
CA GLU A 791 -37.25 7.12 -1.13
C GLU A 791 -35.93 6.55 -0.57
N LEU A 792 -35.20 7.29 0.30
CA LEU A 792 -33.97 6.82 0.97
C LEU A 792 -34.16 5.52 1.75
N SER A 793 -35.37 5.27 2.25
CA SER A 793 -35.69 4.03 2.97
C SER A 793 -35.55 2.77 2.10
N ALA A 794 -35.75 2.88 0.78
CA ALA A 794 -35.54 1.79 -0.17
C ALA A 794 -34.04 1.44 -0.36
N PHE A 795 -33.16 2.40 -0.10
CA PHE A 795 -31.70 2.22 -0.07
C PHE A 795 -31.18 1.83 1.33
N GLY A 796 -32.10 1.59 2.28
CA GLY A 796 -31.77 1.13 3.64
C GLY A 796 -31.15 2.20 4.54
N GLN A 797 -31.28 3.49 4.21
CA GLN A 797 -30.94 4.61 5.09
C GLN A 797 -32.20 5.18 5.74
N SER A 798 -32.25 5.23 7.07
CA SER A 798 -33.36 5.85 7.82
C SER A 798 -33.06 7.31 8.13
N ILE A 799 -33.98 8.23 7.84
CA ILE A 799 -33.82 9.66 8.16
C ILE A 799 -34.37 9.99 9.55
N TRP A 800 -33.55 10.67 10.35
CA TRP A 800 -33.90 11.25 11.64
C TRP A 800 -33.79 12.79 11.60
N TYR A 801 -34.50 13.48 12.47
CA TYR A 801 -34.49 14.95 12.56
C TYR A 801 -33.58 15.45 13.70
N ASP A 802 -32.65 16.37 13.40
CA ASP A 802 -31.74 17.00 14.38
C ASP A 802 -32.38 18.28 14.99
N ASN A 803 -33.63 18.14 15.43
CA ASN A 803 -34.39 19.20 16.12
C ASN A 803 -35.56 18.59 16.92
N ILE A 804 -35.83 19.15 18.10
CA ILE A 804 -37.06 18.94 18.86
C ILE A 804 -37.42 20.26 19.57
N ASN A 805 -38.69 20.66 19.47
CA ASN A 805 -39.22 21.88 20.07
C ASN A 805 -40.74 21.72 20.27
N ARG A 806 -41.32 22.50 21.19
CA ARG A 806 -42.74 22.36 21.52
C ARG A 806 -43.68 22.69 20.35
N ASP A 807 -43.41 23.74 19.56
CA ASP A 807 -44.27 24.10 18.42
C ASP A 807 -44.48 22.91 17.47
N MET A 808 -43.41 22.18 17.15
CA MET A 808 -43.43 20.99 16.29
C MET A 808 -44.23 19.80 16.87
N LEU A 809 -44.38 19.73 18.19
CA LEU A 809 -45.19 18.73 18.90
C LEU A 809 -46.65 19.17 19.01
N GLU A 810 -46.92 20.41 19.41
CA GLU A 810 -48.27 20.96 19.64
C GLU A 810 -49.05 21.22 18.33
N THR A 811 -48.36 21.56 17.24
CA THR A 811 -48.99 21.78 15.91
C THR A 811 -49.24 20.49 15.12
N GLY A 812 -48.68 19.35 15.55
CA GLY A 812 -48.70 18.10 14.80
C GLY A 812 -47.69 18.02 13.64
N GLU A 813 -46.77 18.97 13.51
CA GLU A 813 -45.76 18.99 12.44
C GLU A 813 -44.84 17.75 12.47
N LEU A 814 -44.48 17.23 13.66
CA LEU A 814 -43.79 15.94 13.78
C LEU A 814 -44.60 14.80 13.13
N GLN A 815 -45.90 14.74 13.37
CA GLN A 815 -46.78 13.73 12.76
C GLN A 815 -46.87 13.92 11.25
N ARG A 816 -46.95 15.17 10.76
CA ARG A 816 -46.91 15.49 9.32
C ARG A 816 -45.61 15.00 8.66
N LEU A 817 -44.46 15.19 9.30
CA LEU A 817 -43.16 14.71 8.81
C LEU A 817 -43.08 13.18 8.78
N ILE A 818 -43.62 12.48 9.78
CA ILE A 818 -43.72 11.02 9.80
C ILE A 818 -44.60 10.52 8.64
N ASP A 819 -45.80 11.08 8.47
CA ASP A 819 -46.81 10.57 7.53
C ASP A 819 -46.58 11.02 6.07
N THR A 820 -45.89 12.14 5.83
CA THR A 820 -45.64 12.69 4.48
C THR A 820 -44.28 12.28 3.92
N ASP A 821 -43.28 12.19 4.80
CA ASP A 821 -41.86 12.21 4.45
C ASP A 821 -41.10 10.99 5.04
N ASP A 822 -41.82 9.99 5.57
CA ASP A 822 -41.28 8.78 6.23
C ASP A 822 -40.19 9.09 7.28
N LEU A 823 -40.43 10.10 8.12
CA LEU A 823 -39.49 10.45 9.20
C LEU A 823 -39.41 9.31 10.22
N ARG A 824 -38.19 8.78 10.44
CA ARG A 824 -37.95 7.53 11.17
C ARG A 824 -37.32 7.68 12.55
N GLY A 825 -37.06 8.89 13.00
CA GLY A 825 -36.56 9.16 14.36
C GLY A 825 -36.27 10.64 14.62
N VAL A 826 -35.94 10.96 15.87
CA VAL A 826 -35.62 12.33 16.33
C VAL A 826 -34.47 12.27 17.32
N THR A 827 -33.56 13.24 17.28
CA THR A 827 -32.58 13.46 18.35
C THR A 827 -32.73 14.85 18.97
N SER A 828 -32.42 14.91 20.26
CA SER A 828 -32.07 16.15 20.94
C SER A 828 -30.55 16.31 21.08
N ASN A 829 -30.13 17.51 21.49
CA ASN A 829 -28.82 17.84 22.06
C ASN A 829 -28.98 19.11 22.93
N PRO A 830 -28.02 19.46 23.81
CA PRO A 830 -28.13 20.63 24.68
C PRO A 830 -28.38 21.96 23.96
N ALA A 831 -27.79 22.18 22.78
CA ALA A 831 -27.91 23.43 22.03
C ALA A 831 -29.26 23.60 21.30
N ILE A 832 -29.97 22.49 21.01
CA ILE A 832 -31.37 22.52 20.56
C ILE A 832 -32.25 23.03 21.70
N PHE A 833 -32.13 22.40 22.87
CA PHE A 833 -32.90 22.80 24.06
C PHE A 833 -32.54 24.19 24.57
N GLU A 834 -31.27 24.61 24.50
CA GLU A 834 -30.80 25.97 24.81
C GLU A 834 -31.63 27.00 24.02
N LYS A 835 -31.75 26.84 22.70
CA LYS A 835 -32.53 27.75 21.84
C LYS A 835 -34.03 27.65 22.10
N ALA A 836 -34.56 26.44 22.25
CA ALA A 836 -35.98 26.22 22.49
C ALA A 836 -36.44 26.82 23.83
N LEU A 837 -35.65 26.69 24.89
CA LEU A 837 -35.96 27.16 26.25
C LEU A 837 -35.51 28.62 26.49
N ALA A 838 -34.53 29.14 25.74
CA ALA A 838 -34.26 30.58 25.68
C ALA A 838 -35.41 31.36 25.03
N SER A 839 -36.13 30.76 24.08
CA SER A 839 -37.38 31.34 23.57
C SER A 839 -38.40 31.58 24.70
N ASN A 840 -39.26 32.58 24.55
CA ASN A 840 -40.35 32.85 25.49
C ASN A 840 -41.65 32.13 25.06
N HIS A 841 -41.54 30.88 24.62
CA HIS A 841 -42.68 30.06 24.20
C HIS A 841 -43.65 29.85 25.39
N PRO A 842 -44.94 30.19 25.26
CA PRO A 842 -45.89 30.17 26.38
C PRO A 842 -45.99 28.83 27.12
N ALA A 843 -45.94 27.71 26.39
CA ALA A 843 -46.04 26.38 27.00
C ALA A 843 -44.81 26.00 27.84
N TYR A 844 -43.60 26.42 27.45
CA TYR A 844 -42.40 26.21 28.26
C TYR A 844 -42.42 27.09 29.52
N LEU A 845 -42.82 28.36 29.40
CA LEU A 845 -42.97 29.25 30.55
C LEU A 845 -44.03 28.76 31.55
N SER A 846 -45.19 28.31 31.05
CA SER A 846 -46.28 27.79 31.89
C SER A 846 -45.83 26.54 32.67
N TYR A 847 -45.16 25.60 32.01
CA TYR A 847 -44.75 24.34 32.64
C TYR A 847 -43.52 24.52 33.56
N LEU A 848 -42.57 25.39 33.19
CA LEU A 848 -41.46 25.78 34.07
C LEU A 848 -41.98 26.42 35.36
N GLY A 849 -43.04 27.24 35.29
CA GLY A 849 -43.73 27.81 36.44
C GLY A 849 -44.45 26.80 37.34
N GLU A 850 -44.62 25.55 36.92
CA GLU A 850 -45.05 24.43 37.78
C GLU A 850 -43.86 23.68 38.38
N ILE A 851 -42.84 23.43 37.57
CA ILE A 851 -41.59 22.76 37.96
C ILE A 851 -40.81 23.55 39.02
N ALA A 852 -40.74 24.88 38.90
CA ALA A 852 -40.07 25.77 39.87
C ALA A 852 -40.70 25.75 41.27
N LYS A 853 -41.94 25.23 41.42
CA LYS A 853 -42.59 24.99 42.71
C LYS A 853 -42.16 23.68 43.37
N GLN A 854 -41.50 22.79 42.60
CA GLN A 854 -41.12 21.42 43.01
C GLN A 854 -39.61 21.26 43.15
N THR A 855 -38.81 21.98 42.36
CA THR A 855 -37.34 21.95 42.41
C THR A 855 -36.74 23.34 42.24
N GLN A 856 -35.64 23.60 42.94
CA GLN A 856 -34.78 24.77 42.74
C GLN A 856 -33.53 24.43 41.90
N SER A 857 -33.37 23.19 41.43
CA SER A 857 -32.25 22.78 40.59
C SER A 857 -32.58 23.00 39.11
N PRO A 858 -31.84 23.87 38.38
CA PRO A 858 -32.06 24.06 36.94
C PRO A 858 -31.79 22.78 36.13
N LYS A 859 -30.87 21.90 36.59
CA LYS A 859 -30.56 20.62 35.94
C LYS A 859 -31.74 19.64 36.06
N GLU A 860 -32.43 19.61 37.19
CA GLU A 860 -33.63 18.79 37.38
C GLU A 860 -34.84 19.38 36.64
N ALA A 861 -34.95 20.71 36.59
CA ALA A 861 -35.96 21.39 35.79
C ALA A 861 -35.78 21.12 34.29
N PHE A 862 -34.54 21.20 33.79
CA PHE A 862 -34.18 20.83 32.41
C PHE A 862 -34.61 19.40 32.10
N PHE A 863 -34.19 18.41 32.89
CA PHE A 863 -34.53 17.03 32.58
C PHE A 863 -36.03 16.77 32.68
N THR A 864 -36.76 17.41 33.60
CA THR A 864 -38.22 17.31 33.67
C THR A 864 -38.90 17.87 32.41
N LEU A 865 -38.41 18.99 31.87
CA LEU A 865 -38.85 19.54 30.58
C LEU A 865 -38.52 18.59 29.43
N ALA A 866 -37.26 18.21 29.28
CA ALA A 866 -36.79 17.37 28.17
C ALA A 866 -37.45 15.98 28.15
N ILE A 867 -37.69 15.37 29.31
CA ILE A 867 -38.37 14.07 29.44
C ILE A 867 -39.81 14.14 28.93
N LYS A 868 -40.52 15.26 29.15
CA LYS A 868 -41.87 15.46 28.57
C LYS A 868 -41.81 15.49 27.05
N ASP A 869 -40.94 16.32 26.48
CA ASP A 869 -40.80 16.52 25.02
C ASP A 869 -40.42 15.21 24.30
N ILE A 870 -39.44 14.48 24.87
CA ILE A 870 -38.99 13.19 24.36
C ILE A 870 -40.10 12.13 24.51
N THR A 871 -40.91 12.18 25.57
CA THR A 871 -42.06 11.27 25.74
C THR A 871 -43.15 11.53 24.69
N GLU A 872 -43.47 12.80 24.42
CA GLU A 872 -44.42 13.20 23.38
C GLU A 872 -43.92 12.77 21.97
N ALA A 873 -42.64 12.98 21.68
CA ALA A 873 -42.02 12.51 20.44
C ALA A 873 -41.98 10.96 20.32
N CYS A 874 -41.70 10.24 21.41
CA CYS A 874 -41.76 8.78 21.47
C CYS A 874 -43.18 8.27 21.16
N GLN A 875 -44.22 8.96 21.60
CA GLN A 875 -45.62 8.58 21.33
C GLN A 875 -45.98 8.77 19.85
N ALA A 876 -45.56 9.86 19.21
CA ALA A 876 -45.77 10.08 17.77
C ALA A 876 -45.03 9.01 16.91
N LEU A 877 -43.74 8.80 17.18
CA LEU A 877 -42.93 7.80 16.48
C LEU A 877 -43.24 6.35 16.85
N ARG A 878 -44.15 6.10 17.80
CA ARG A 878 -44.47 4.75 18.27
C ARG A 878 -44.98 3.85 17.15
N SER A 879 -45.78 4.39 16.23
CA SER A 879 -46.28 3.61 15.09
C SER A 879 -45.14 3.14 14.17
N THR A 880 -44.11 3.96 13.96
CA THR A 880 -42.90 3.60 13.19
C THR A 880 -42.06 2.56 13.93
N TYR A 881 -41.95 2.67 15.26
CA TYR A 881 -41.27 1.68 16.10
C TYR A 881 -41.94 0.30 16.00
N ASP A 882 -43.26 0.23 16.23
CA ASP A 882 -43.97 -1.06 16.19
C ASP A 882 -43.98 -1.65 14.77
N LYS A 883 -44.09 -0.83 13.71
CA LYS A 883 -43.99 -1.27 12.29
C LYS A 883 -42.62 -1.85 11.91
N THR A 884 -41.53 -1.40 12.53
CA THR A 884 -40.15 -1.73 12.11
C THR A 884 -39.44 -2.72 13.03
N ASP A 885 -40.18 -3.43 13.89
CA ASP A 885 -39.61 -4.30 14.96
C ASP A 885 -38.60 -3.50 15.82
N GLY A 886 -38.97 -2.25 16.14
CA GLY A 886 -38.16 -1.28 16.85
C GLY A 886 -36.82 -0.93 16.19
N THR A 887 -36.62 -1.21 14.89
CA THR A 887 -35.38 -0.84 14.20
C THR A 887 -35.28 0.68 14.07
N ASP A 888 -36.40 1.32 13.74
CA ASP A 888 -36.62 2.76 13.66
C ASP A 888 -37.68 3.21 14.69
N GLY A 889 -38.18 4.45 14.59
CA GLY A 889 -39.14 5.04 15.52
C GLY A 889 -38.53 5.49 16.85
N MET A 890 -37.19 5.63 16.89
CA MET A 890 -36.44 5.92 18.12
C MET A 890 -36.32 7.42 18.38
N VAL A 891 -36.30 7.82 19.65
CA VAL A 891 -36.05 9.21 20.09
C VAL A 891 -34.92 9.29 21.10
N SER A 892 -33.95 10.17 20.87
CA SER A 892 -32.71 10.25 21.66
C SER A 892 -32.64 11.44 22.64
N LEU A 893 -32.42 11.14 23.93
CA LEU A 893 -32.13 12.11 25.01
C LEU A 893 -30.70 11.95 25.53
N GLU A 894 -29.97 13.06 25.67
CA GLU A 894 -28.56 13.07 26.08
C GLU A 894 -28.40 13.03 27.61
N VAL A 895 -27.37 12.31 28.09
CA VAL A 895 -26.85 12.52 29.46
C VAL A 895 -26.18 13.90 29.57
N SER A 896 -25.86 14.33 30.77
CA SER A 896 -25.20 15.61 30.99
C SER A 896 -23.75 15.61 30.47
N PRO A 897 -23.27 16.66 29.81
CA PRO A 897 -21.89 16.68 29.27
C PRO A 897 -20.80 16.68 30.35
N ASP A 898 -21.09 17.17 31.56
CA ASP A 898 -20.13 17.27 32.68
C ASP A 898 -19.63 15.90 33.18
N ILE A 899 -20.36 14.82 32.86
CA ILE A 899 -20.02 13.45 33.24
C ILE A 899 -19.45 12.60 32.08
N ALA A 900 -19.17 13.20 30.91
CA ALA A 900 -18.70 12.50 29.70
C ALA A 900 -17.37 11.73 29.84
N TYR A 901 -16.59 11.99 30.89
CA TYR A 901 -15.35 11.27 31.23
C TYR A 901 -15.47 10.44 32.53
N ASP A 902 -16.68 10.31 33.09
CA ASP A 902 -16.99 9.58 34.31
C ASP A 902 -18.01 8.47 34.00
N ALA A 903 -17.50 7.23 33.88
CA ALA A 903 -18.33 6.08 33.51
C ALA A 903 -19.39 5.76 34.56
N GLU A 904 -19.07 5.84 35.86
CA GLU A 904 -20.01 5.50 36.94
C GLU A 904 -21.18 6.48 36.99
N LYS A 905 -20.90 7.78 36.92
CA LYS A 905 -21.94 8.82 36.84
C LYS A 905 -22.76 8.69 35.55
N THR A 906 -22.10 8.43 34.41
CA THR A 906 -22.78 8.23 33.12
C THR A 906 -23.75 7.04 33.18
N ILE A 907 -23.34 5.91 33.77
CA ILE A 907 -24.21 4.75 33.98
C ILE A 907 -25.39 5.11 34.88
N ALA A 908 -25.14 5.77 36.02
CA ALA A 908 -26.18 6.15 36.98
C ALA A 908 -27.23 7.12 36.39
N GLU A 909 -26.79 8.16 35.69
CA GLU A 909 -27.69 9.15 35.09
C GLU A 909 -28.46 8.55 33.90
N ALA A 910 -27.80 7.74 33.05
CA ALA A 910 -28.47 7.04 31.94
C ALA A 910 -29.58 6.09 32.43
N LEU A 911 -29.33 5.34 33.51
CA LEU A 911 -30.35 4.48 34.12
C LEU A 911 -31.53 5.29 34.68
N ALA A 912 -31.24 6.40 35.37
CA ALA A 912 -32.27 7.29 35.92
C ALA A 912 -33.13 7.94 34.82
N LEU A 913 -32.52 8.44 33.74
CA LEU A 913 -33.24 9.01 32.60
C LEU A 913 -34.10 7.97 31.87
N ASN A 914 -33.56 6.78 31.61
CA ASN A 914 -34.30 5.68 30.99
C ASN A 914 -35.50 5.24 31.85
N GLN A 915 -35.33 5.14 33.17
CA GLN A 915 -36.41 4.82 34.11
C GLN A 915 -37.49 5.91 34.14
N ARG A 916 -37.11 7.20 34.06
CA ARG A 916 -38.06 8.33 34.06
C ARG A 916 -38.84 8.48 32.75
N LEU A 917 -38.22 8.15 31.61
CA LEU A 917 -38.87 8.15 30.29
C LEU A 917 -39.88 7.00 30.15
N GLY A 918 -39.48 5.78 30.53
CA GLY A 918 -40.35 4.59 30.49
C GLY A 918 -40.83 4.17 29.08
N GLN A 919 -40.29 4.77 28.01
CA GLN A 919 -40.67 4.46 26.63
C GLN A 919 -39.74 3.40 26.02
N PRO A 920 -40.26 2.36 25.35
CA PRO A 920 -39.42 1.31 24.74
C PRO A 920 -38.60 1.82 23.54
N ASN A 921 -39.06 2.91 22.91
CA ASN A 921 -38.42 3.57 21.79
C ASN A 921 -37.58 4.81 22.17
N ALA A 922 -37.35 5.04 23.47
CA ALA A 922 -36.31 5.96 23.91
C ALA A 922 -34.91 5.38 23.66
N MET A 923 -33.95 6.26 23.39
CA MET A 923 -32.52 6.01 23.44
C MET A 923 -31.86 7.03 24.38
N ILE A 924 -30.90 6.58 25.19
CA ILE A 924 -30.01 7.48 25.91
C ILE A 924 -28.78 7.74 25.05
N LYS A 925 -28.40 9.01 24.87
CA LYS A 925 -27.16 9.38 24.19
C LYS A 925 -26.01 9.34 25.18
N VAL A 926 -24.98 8.57 24.85
CA VAL A 926 -23.80 8.34 25.71
C VAL A 926 -22.55 8.74 24.93
N PRO A 927 -21.68 9.64 25.44
CA PRO A 927 -20.43 10.00 24.77
C PRO A 927 -19.55 8.79 24.51
N GLY A 928 -19.07 8.65 23.27
CA GLY A 928 -18.12 7.63 22.84
C GLY A 928 -16.67 7.96 23.20
N THR A 929 -16.45 8.58 24.36
CA THR A 929 -15.12 8.81 24.92
C THR A 929 -14.49 7.48 25.35
N GLU A 930 -13.19 7.47 25.64
CA GLU A 930 -12.49 6.27 26.13
C GLU A 930 -13.11 5.71 27.41
N GLN A 931 -13.50 6.59 28.33
CA GLN A 931 -14.20 6.25 29.58
C GLN A 931 -15.66 5.86 29.32
N GLY A 932 -16.30 6.48 28.33
CA GLY A 932 -17.64 6.16 27.86
C GLY A 932 -17.80 4.73 27.35
N LEU A 933 -16.72 4.09 26.85
CA LEU A 933 -16.74 2.68 26.42
C LEU A 933 -17.25 1.74 27.51
N LEU A 934 -16.84 1.95 28.77
CA LEU A 934 -17.29 1.14 29.91
C LEU A 934 -18.78 1.35 30.20
N ALA A 935 -19.27 2.59 30.07
CA ALA A 935 -20.68 2.91 30.22
C ALA A 935 -21.53 2.29 29.11
N ILE A 936 -21.08 2.35 27.85
CA ILE A 936 -21.77 1.75 26.69
C ILE A 936 -21.90 0.23 26.88
N GLU A 937 -20.83 -0.45 27.27
CA GLU A 937 -20.83 -1.88 27.55
C GLU A 937 -21.80 -2.26 28.69
N GLN A 938 -21.71 -1.56 29.83
CA GLN A 938 -22.53 -1.85 31.00
C GLN A 938 -24.02 -1.54 30.77
N LEU A 939 -24.36 -0.44 30.08
CA LEU A 939 -25.73 -0.08 29.77
C LEU A 939 -26.33 -1.02 28.71
N THR A 940 -25.52 -1.52 27.77
CA THR A 940 -25.93 -2.56 26.81
C THR A 940 -26.22 -3.88 27.53
N TYR A 941 -25.34 -4.28 28.47
CA TYR A 941 -25.54 -5.45 29.33
C TYR A 941 -26.85 -5.35 30.14
N LEU A 942 -27.13 -4.19 30.73
CA LEU A 942 -28.38 -3.94 31.45
C LEU A 942 -29.61 -3.89 30.53
N GLY A 943 -29.41 -3.65 29.23
CA GLY A 943 -30.43 -3.80 28.19
C GLY A 943 -31.10 -2.50 27.75
N LEU A 944 -30.38 -1.37 27.87
CA LEU A 944 -30.86 -0.07 27.40
C LEU A 944 -30.56 0.13 25.91
N ASN A 945 -31.37 0.97 25.26
CA ASN A 945 -31.07 1.43 23.91
C ASN A 945 -30.13 2.65 23.96
N ILE A 946 -29.05 2.61 23.18
CA ILE A 946 -27.95 3.60 23.29
C ILE A 946 -27.65 4.24 21.94
N ASN A 947 -27.69 5.57 21.90
CA ASN A 947 -27.16 6.36 20.80
C ASN A 947 -25.76 6.88 21.18
N VAL A 948 -24.70 6.23 20.70
CA VAL A 948 -23.34 6.65 21.05
C VAL A 948 -23.00 7.93 20.28
N THR A 949 -22.60 8.99 20.99
CA THR A 949 -22.39 10.34 20.44
C THR A 949 -20.91 10.75 20.46
N LEU A 950 -20.57 11.85 19.77
CA LEU A 950 -19.22 12.41 19.67
C LEU A 950 -18.16 11.46 19.06
N LEU A 951 -18.55 10.63 18.07
CA LEU A 951 -17.60 9.81 17.32
C LEU A 951 -17.00 10.56 16.13
N PHE A 952 -15.67 10.57 16.04
CA PHE A 952 -14.93 11.29 14.99
C PHE A 952 -13.94 10.41 14.21
N SER A 953 -13.52 9.25 14.74
CA SER A 953 -12.54 8.37 14.10
C SER A 953 -13.04 6.94 13.94
N VAL A 954 -12.58 6.26 12.88
CA VAL A 954 -12.87 4.85 12.62
C VAL A 954 -12.37 3.96 13.77
N SER A 955 -11.22 4.30 14.36
CA SER A 955 -10.67 3.61 15.54
C SER A 955 -11.61 3.66 16.74
N ARG A 956 -12.11 4.86 17.12
CA ARG A 956 -13.05 5.00 18.24
C ARG A 956 -14.38 4.29 17.95
N TYR A 957 -14.87 4.35 16.71
CA TYR A 957 -16.07 3.61 16.31
C TYR A 957 -15.91 2.08 16.48
N ILE A 958 -14.78 1.52 16.04
CA ILE A 958 -14.48 0.09 16.20
C ILE A 958 -14.50 -0.32 17.69
N ASP A 959 -13.93 0.49 18.58
CA ASP A 959 -13.89 0.18 20.01
C ASP A 959 -15.25 0.33 20.70
N VAL A 960 -16.09 1.26 20.23
CA VAL A 960 -17.50 1.38 20.62
C VAL A 960 -18.32 0.16 20.19
N PHE A 961 -18.14 -0.32 18.95
CA PHE A 961 -18.85 -1.51 18.48
C PHE A 961 -18.43 -2.76 19.27
N LYS A 962 -17.14 -2.89 19.61
CA LYS A 962 -16.66 -3.96 20.52
C LYS A 962 -17.26 -3.83 21.92
N ALA A 963 -17.40 -2.63 22.48
CA ALA A 963 -18.06 -2.41 23.76
C ALA A 963 -19.55 -2.83 23.72
N TYR A 964 -20.25 -2.52 22.63
CA TYR A 964 -21.60 -3.00 22.37
C TYR A 964 -21.65 -4.55 22.29
N MET A 965 -20.76 -5.18 21.51
CA MET A 965 -20.68 -6.65 21.43
C MET A 965 -20.42 -7.32 22.79
N ARG A 966 -19.47 -6.82 23.59
CA ARG A 966 -19.19 -7.38 24.94
C ARG A 966 -20.38 -7.22 25.88
N GLY A 967 -21.11 -6.11 25.79
CA GLY A 967 -22.34 -5.90 26.55
C GLY A 967 -23.43 -6.90 26.19
N LEU A 968 -23.59 -7.21 24.89
CA LEU A 968 -24.49 -8.26 24.41
C LEU A 968 -24.04 -9.66 24.83
N GLN A 969 -22.75 -9.99 24.73
CA GLN A 969 -22.16 -11.28 25.12
C GLN A 969 -22.45 -11.58 26.61
N LYS A 970 -22.04 -10.67 27.50
CA LYS A 970 -22.31 -10.74 28.95
C LYS A 970 -23.81 -10.90 29.27
N ARG A 971 -24.68 -10.32 28.43
CA ARG A 971 -26.13 -10.43 28.60
C ARG A 971 -26.67 -11.79 28.16
N THR A 972 -26.18 -12.33 27.05
CA THR A 972 -26.52 -13.69 26.58
C THR A 972 -25.99 -14.78 27.51
N GLU A 973 -24.80 -14.61 28.10
CA GLU A 973 -24.22 -15.49 29.11
C GLU A 973 -25.11 -15.60 30.37
N MET A 974 -25.75 -14.49 30.76
CA MET A 974 -26.73 -14.43 31.85
C MET A 974 -28.15 -14.91 31.44
N GLY A 975 -28.32 -15.42 30.22
CA GLY A 975 -29.61 -15.89 29.70
C GLY A 975 -30.64 -14.79 29.46
N LEU A 976 -30.23 -13.52 29.36
CA LEU A 976 -31.11 -12.36 29.20
C LEU A 976 -31.31 -12.02 27.71
N PRO A 977 -32.52 -11.58 27.29
CA PRO A 977 -32.83 -11.38 25.88
C PRO A 977 -32.12 -10.14 25.29
N VAL A 978 -31.53 -10.32 24.11
CA VAL A 978 -30.87 -9.26 23.31
C VAL A 978 -31.74 -8.71 22.17
N SER A 979 -32.82 -9.40 21.80
CA SER A 979 -33.71 -9.09 20.66
C SER A 979 -34.31 -7.67 20.68
N ASN A 980 -34.40 -7.05 21.86
CA ASN A 980 -35.08 -5.78 22.07
C ASN A 980 -34.10 -4.60 22.21
N ILE A 981 -32.78 -4.86 22.21
CA ILE A 981 -31.75 -3.82 22.34
C ILE A 981 -31.49 -3.18 20.98
N ARG A 982 -31.45 -1.86 20.94
CA ARG A 982 -31.12 -1.06 19.75
C ARG A 982 -29.95 -0.14 20.06
N SER A 983 -29.02 0.00 19.13
CA SER A 983 -27.97 1.01 19.24
C SER A 983 -27.68 1.67 17.90
N VAL A 984 -27.25 2.92 17.96
CA VAL A 984 -26.72 3.67 16.81
C VAL A 984 -25.41 4.34 17.22
N ALA A 985 -24.50 4.51 16.26
CA ALA A 985 -23.21 5.15 16.45
C ALA A 985 -23.17 6.48 15.68
N SER A 986 -23.41 7.60 16.37
CA SER A 986 -23.44 8.95 15.81
C SER A 986 -22.03 9.45 15.46
N PHE A 987 -21.68 9.28 14.20
CA PHE A 987 -20.40 9.64 13.58
C PHE A 987 -20.51 11.04 12.94
N PHE A 988 -19.70 11.98 13.42
CA PHE A 988 -19.83 13.40 13.12
C PHE A 988 -19.09 13.78 11.82
N ILE A 989 -19.84 14.31 10.84
CA ILE A 989 -19.32 14.60 9.49
C ILE A 989 -18.71 16.01 9.42
N SER A 990 -19.55 17.07 9.33
CA SER A 990 -19.08 18.40 8.88
C SER A 990 -18.01 19.06 9.76
N ARG A 991 -17.86 18.64 11.03
CA ARG A 991 -16.79 19.11 11.93
C ARG A 991 -15.39 18.67 11.47
N ILE A 992 -15.28 17.51 10.83
CA ILE A 992 -14.00 16.95 10.38
C ILE A 992 -13.47 17.73 9.18
N ASP A 993 -14.29 17.92 8.14
CA ASP A 993 -13.91 18.79 7.03
C ASP A 993 -13.68 20.23 7.51
N SER A 994 -14.49 20.78 8.42
CA SER A 994 -14.24 22.12 8.99
C SER A 994 -12.85 22.28 9.64
N ALA A 995 -12.30 21.21 10.22
CA ALA A 995 -10.97 21.21 10.81
C ALA A 995 -9.87 20.95 9.77
N ALA A 996 -10.06 19.99 8.87
CA ALA A 996 -9.12 19.68 7.78
C ALA A 996 -8.97 20.84 6.80
N ASP A 997 -10.09 21.46 6.40
CA ASP A 997 -10.18 22.62 5.51
C ASP A 997 -9.56 23.90 6.09
N ALA A 998 -9.33 23.95 7.41
CA ALA A 998 -8.61 25.03 8.08
C ALA A 998 -7.07 24.82 8.05
N VAL A 999 -6.61 23.57 7.91
CA VAL A 999 -5.20 23.21 7.69
C VAL A 999 -4.83 23.35 6.21
N LEU A 1000 -5.76 23.03 5.31
CA LEU A 1000 -5.55 23.13 3.86
C LEU A 1000 -5.31 24.57 3.39
N GLN A 1001 -4.25 24.76 2.60
CA GLN A 1001 -4.08 25.98 1.83
C GLN A 1001 -5.18 26.09 0.76
N LYS A 1002 -5.58 27.33 0.43
CA LYS A 1002 -6.64 27.63 -0.55
C LYS A 1002 -6.35 27.16 -1.99
N THR A 1003 -5.19 26.56 -2.22
CA THR A 1003 -4.70 26.02 -3.51
C THR A 1003 -5.00 24.54 -3.71
N ASN A 1004 -5.64 23.86 -2.75
CA ASN A 1004 -5.84 22.41 -2.76
C ASN A 1004 -7.33 22.03 -2.91
N PRO A 1005 -8.02 22.43 -4.00
CA PRO A 1005 -9.47 22.23 -4.14
C PRO A 1005 -9.86 20.75 -4.18
N ASP A 1006 -8.98 19.87 -4.68
CA ASP A 1006 -9.28 18.47 -4.95
C ASP A 1006 -9.44 17.61 -3.67
N VAL A 1007 -9.06 18.15 -2.51
CA VAL A 1007 -9.12 17.51 -1.18
C VAL A 1007 -10.22 18.11 -0.29
N ARG A 1008 -10.54 19.40 -0.51
CA ARG A 1008 -11.48 20.16 0.33
C ARG A 1008 -12.88 19.54 0.34
N GLY A 1009 -13.48 19.45 1.52
CA GLY A 1009 -14.83 18.89 1.70
C GLY A 1009 -14.97 17.38 1.39
N LYS A 1010 -13.86 16.63 1.28
CA LYS A 1010 -13.86 15.17 1.03
C LYS A 1010 -13.36 14.34 2.20
N VAL A 1011 -12.73 14.96 3.21
CA VAL A 1011 -12.06 14.25 4.30
C VAL A 1011 -13.06 13.59 5.23
N ALA A 1012 -14.16 14.28 5.58
CA ALA A 1012 -15.21 13.68 6.41
C ALA A 1012 -15.98 12.58 5.66
N ILE A 1013 -16.22 12.77 4.35
CA ILE A 1013 -16.88 11.78 3.50
C ILE A 1013 -16.04 10.49 3.44
N ALA A 1014 -14.75 10.62 3.16
CA ALA A 1014 -13.84 9.47 3.15
C ALA A 1014 -13.80 8.77 4.52
N ASN A 1015 -13.76 9.52 5.63
CA ASN A 1015 -13.76 8.97 6.98
C ASN A 1015 -15.03 8.18 7.30
N ALA A 1016 -16.19 8.67 6.87
CA ALA A 1016 -17.46 7.96 7.02
C ALA A 1016 -17.55 6.70 6.12
N LYS A 1017 -17.07 6.77 4.87
CA LYS A 1017 -16.93 5.57 4.01
C LYS A 1017 -16.01 4.51 4.66
N LEU A 1018 -14.94 4.92 5.35
CA LEU A 1018 -14.07 3.97 6.09
C LEU A 1018 -14.71 3.46 7.39
N ALA A 1019 -15.53 4.27 8.07
CA ALA A 1019 -16.32 3.80 9.21
C ALA A 1019 -17.33 2.72 8.76
N TYR A 1020 -17.96 2.90 7.59
CA TYR A 1020 -18.87 1.92 7.00
C TYR A 1020 -18.16 0.63 6.54
N ASP A 1021 -16.99 0.75 5.92
CA ASP A 1021 -16.11 -0.40 5.59
C ASP A 1021 -15.75 -1.21 6.85
N ALA A 1022 -15.48 -0.54 7.98
CA ALA A 1022 -15.25 -1.17 9.27
C ALA A 1022 -16.53 -1.79 9.88
N TYR A 1023 -17.69 -1.14 9.74
CA TYR A 1023 -18.99 -1.69 10.15
C TYR A 1023 -19.29 -3.03 9.46
N LEU A 1024 -19.10 -3.10 8.15
CA LEU A 1024 -19.29 -4.32 7.37
C LEU A 1024 -18.38 -5.45 7.86
N GLN A 1025 -17.10 -5.17 8.11
CA GLN A 1025 -16.14 -6.15 8.67
C GLN A 1025 -16.52 -6.61 10.09
N LEU A 1026 -17.11 -5.73 10.91
CA LEU A 1026 -17.54 -6.06 12.26
C LEU A 1026 -18.78 -6.96 12.28
N ILE A 1027 -19.77 -6.72 11.40
CA ILE A 1027 -20.97 -7.57 11.30
C ILE A 1027 -20.72 -8.91 10.57
N ASP A 1028 -19.69 -9.01 9.73
CA ASP A 1028 -19.30 -10.27 9.10
C ASP A 1028 -18.52 -11.20 10.05
N SER A 1029 -18.06 -10.68 11.20
CA SER A 1029 -17.30 -11.45 12.19
C SER A 1029 -18.10 -12.58 12.85
N GLU A 1030 -17.47 -13.72 13.10
CA GLU A 1030 -18.09 -14.89 13.77
C GLU A 1030 -18.70 -14.52 15.13
N GLN A 1031 -18.06 -13.62 15.88
CA GLN A 1031 -18.55 -13.13 17.17
C GLN A 1031 -19.87 -12.34 17.02
N TRP A 1032 -20.01 -11.55 15.96
CA TRP A 1032 -21.27 -10.88 15.65
C TRP A 1032 -22.33 -11.87 15.16
N GLN A 1033 -21.97 -12.78 14.25
CA GLN A 1033 -22.90 -13.77 13.69
C GLN A 1033 -23.51 -14.67 14.78
N ALA A 1034 -22.74 -15.05 15.81
CA ALA A 1034 -23.24 -15.76 16.97
C ALA A 1034 -24.29 -14.95 17.76
N LEU A 1035 -24.05 -13.66 18.01
CA LEU A 1035 -25.02 -12.77 18.67
C LEU A 1035 -26.27 -12.53 17.81
N GLN A 1036 -26.10 -12.41 16.50
CA GLN A 1036 -27.18 -12.21 15.54
C GLN A 1036 -28.10 -13.44 15.44
N ALA A 1037 -27.53 -14.66 15.54
CA ALA A 1037 -28.31 -15.90 15.65
C ALA A 1037 -29.15 -15.97 16.94
N LEU A 1038 -28.71 -15.29 18.02
CA LEU A 1038 -29.48 -15.09 19.26
C LEU A 1038 -30.45 -13.89 19.19
N GLY A 1039 -30.60 -13.27 18.01
CA GLY A 1039 -31.56 -12.21 17.74
C GLY A 1039 -31.05 -10.78 17.95
N ALA A 1040 -29.76 -10.58 18.22
CA ALA A 1040 -29.19 -9.23 18.33
C ALA A 1040 -29.34 -8.43 17.02
N LYS A 1041 -29.52 -7.10 17.14
CA LYS A 1041 -29.60 -6.17 16.00
C LYS A 1041 -28.29 -5.37 15.90
N PRO A 1042 -27.77 -5.11 14.68
CA PRO A 1042 -26.50 -4.40 14.53
C PRO A 1042 -26.60 -2.96 15.07
N GLN A 1043 -25.51 -2.47 15.68
CA GLN A 1043 -25.34 -1.05 15.96
C GLN A 1043 -25.13 -0.31 14.63
N ARG A 1044 -26.18 0.35 14.14
CA ARG A 1044 -26.16 1.07 12.86
C ARG A 1044 -25.29 2.33 12.96
N LEU A 1045 -24.54 2.64 11.91
CA LEU A 1045 -23.88 3.94 11.80
C LEU A 1045 -24.92 5.04 11.56
N LEU A 1046 -24.77 6.15 12.28
CA LEU A 1046 -25.63 7.32 12.21
C LEU A 1046 -24.79 8.53 11.79
N TRP A 1047 -25.06 9.10 10.63
CA TRP A 1047 -24.36 10.29 10.14
C TRP A 1047 -24.92 11.52 10.85
N ALA A 1048 -24.08 12.15 11.68
CA ALA A 1048 -24.42 13.29 12.53
C ALA A 1048 -23.72 14.56 12.03
N SER A 1049 -24.33 15.73 12.29
CA SER A 1049 -23.79 17.03 11.85
C SER A 1049 -23.58 17.09 10.32
N THR A 1050 -24.57 16.61 9.55
CA THR A 1050 -24.52 16.46 8.08
C THR A 1050 -24.95 17.70 7.28
N GLY A 1051 -25.26 18.83 7.92
CA GLY A 1051 -25.33 20.11 7.22
C GLY A 1051 -23.94 20.69 6.94
N THR A 1052 -23.73 21.31 5.78
CA THR A 1052 -22.43 21.93 5.41
C THR A 1052 -22.08 23.17 6.24
N LYS A 1053 -20.85 23.67 6.05
CA LYS A 1053 -20.23 24.74 6.85
C LYS A 1053 -19.45 25.74 5.98
N ASP A 1054 -18.84 25.28 4.90
CA ASP A 1054 -18.33 26.12 3.81
C ASP A 1054 -19.48 26.36 2.79
N PRO A 1055 -19.91 27.61 2.54
CA PRO A 1055 -20.99 27.91 1.58
C PRO A 1055 -20.64 27.64 0.10
N SER A 1056 -19.42 27.21 -0.21
CA SER A 1056 -19.06 26.72 -1.55
C SER A 1056 -19.39 25.25 -1.79
N TYR A 1057 -19.74 24.50 -0.75
CA TYR A 1057 -20.17 23.10 -0.85
C TYR A 1057 -21.69 23.03 -0.98
N SER A 1058 -22.21 22.05 -1.71
CA SER A 1058 -23.65 21.79 -1.76
C SER A 1058 -24.18 21.50 -0.35
N ASP A 1059 -25.29 22.14 -0.01
CA ASP A 1059 -26.09 21.94 1.20
C ASP A 1059 -26.56 20.49 1.41
N VAL A 1060 -26.67 19.69 0.35
CA VAL A 1060 -26.98 18.25 0.40
C VAL A 1060 -25.77 17.31 0.33
N LEU A 1061 -24.53 17.84 0.20
CA LEU A 1061 -23.29 17.06 -0.05
C LEU A 1061 -23.12 15.82 0.84
N TYR A 1062 -23.22 15.99 2.16
CA TYR A 1062 -23.01 14.90 3.12
C TYR A 1062 -24.21 13.95 3.24
N VAL A 1063 -25.35 14.27 2.63
CA VAL A 1063 -26.47 13.34 2.47
C VAL A 1063 -26.23 12.51 1.22
N GLU A 1064 -26.12 13.15 0.04
CA GLU A 1064 -25.91 12.48 -1.26
C GLU A 1064 -24.69 11.52 -1.22
N SER A 1065 -23.61 11.88 -0.53
CA SER A 1065 -22.34 11.11 -0.52
C SER A 1065 -22.30 9.91 0.44
N LEU A 1066 -23.29 9.75 1.34
CA LEU A 1066 -23.27 8.79 2.44
C LEU A 1066 -24.52 7.89 2.50
N ILE A 1067 -25.23 7.73 1.39
CA ILE A 1067 -26.44 6.89 1.28
C ILE A 1067 -26.04 5.42 1.21
N GLY A 1068 -26.69 4.57 2.00
CA GLY A 1068 -26.63 3.12 1.84
C GLY A 1068 -27.17 2.32 3.01
N LYS A 1069 -27.12 0.99 2.86
CA LYS A 1069 -27.86 0.03 3.69
C LYS A 1069 -27.46 0.01 5.16
N ASP A 1070 -28.45 -0.19 6.04
CA ASP A 1070 -28.31 -0.28 7.51
C ASP A 1070 -27.66 0.96 8.15
N THR A 1071 -27.84 2.14 7.54
CA THR A 1071 -27.41 3.43 8.10
C THR A 1071 -28.58 4.27 8.61
N VAL A 1072 -28.27 5.31 9.37
CA VAL A 1072 -29.16 6.40 9.75
C VAL A 1072 -28.49 7.71 9.35
N ASN A 1073 -29.27 8.73 8.98
CA ASN A 1073 -28.73 10.09 8.79
C ASN A 1073 -29.61 11.08 9.55
N THR A 1074 -29.01 11.90 10.41
CA THR A 1074 -29.75 12.86 11.24
C THR A 1074 -29.59 14.27 10.67
N LEU A 1075 -30.64 14.74 10.01
CA LEU A 1075 -30.61 15.97 9.22
C LEU A 1075 -31.03 17.19 10.06
N PRO A 1076 -30.21 18.26 10.10
CA PRO A 1076 -30.65 19.57 10.55
C PRO A 1076 -31.75 20.13 9.63
N PRO A 1077 -32.71 20.94 10.12
CA PRO A 1077 -33.87 21.41 9.34
C PRO A 1077 -33.53 21.97 7.94
N ALA A 1078 -32.53 22.84 7.83
CA ALA A 1078 -32.14 23.42 6.53
C ALA A 1078 -31.60 22.38 5.52
N THR A 1079 -30.93 21.33 5.99
CA THR A 1079 -30.42 20.23 5.15
C THR A 1079 -31.53 19.23 4.81
N TYR A 1080 -32.50 19.06 5.72
CA TYR A 1080 -33.72 18.30 5.47
C TYR A 1080 -34.54 18.95 4.35
N ASP A 1081 -34.81 20.26 4.45
CA ASP A 1081 -35.55 21.02 3.43
C ASP A 1081 -34.82 21.02 2.08
N ALA A 1082 -33.49 21.22 2.06
CA ALA A 1082 -32.69 21.17 0.83
C ALA A 1082 -32.71 19.78 0.16
N PHE A 1083 -32.54 18.69 0.93
CA PHE A 1083 -32.58 17.34 0.36
C PHE A 1083 -33.97 16.98 -0.19
N LYS A 1084 -35.03 17.48 0.45
CA LYS A 1084 -36.41 17.32 -0.03
C LYS A 1084 -36.70 18.08 -1.33
N ASP A 1085 -36.08 19.24 -1.52
CA ASP A 1085 -36.23 20.09 -2.71
C ASP A 1085 -35.47 19.55 -3.93
N HIS A 1086 -34.20 19.18 -3.77
CA HIS A 1086 -33.32 18.85 -4.91
C HIS A 1086 -32.28 17.74 -4.66
N GLY A 1087 -32.37 17.00 -3.55
CA GLY A 1087 -31.46 15.91 -3.22
C GLY A 1087 -31.58 14.71 -4.17
N LYS A 1088 -30.45 14.13 -4.58
CA LYS A 1088 -30.39 12.93 -5.43
C LYS A 1088 -30.13 11.68 -4.62
N ILE A 1089 -30.59 10.54 -5.16
CA ILE A 1089 -30.44 9.24 -4.52
C ILE A 1089 -29.66 8.28 -5.42
N ALA A 1090 -28.61 7.72 -4.85
CA ALA A 1090 -27.85 6.58 -5.36
C ALA A 1090 -27.22 5.87 -4.15
N GLU A 1091 -26.80 4.61 -4.25
CA GLU A 1091 -26.03 3.97 -3.19
C GLU A 1091 -24.56 4.44 -3.28
N THR A 1092 -24.15 5.32 -2.38
CA THR A 1092 -22.88 6.07 -2.47
C THR A 1092 -21.90 5.74 -1.35
N ILE A 1093 -22.34 5.20 -0.21
CA ILE A 1093 -21.43 4.85 0.89
C ILE A 1093 -20.43 3.73 0.52
N VAL A 1094 -20.81 2.87 -0.44
CA VAL A 1094 -19.97 1.78 -0.97
C VAL A 1094 -19.24 2.12 -2.27
N SER A 1095 -19.55 3.24 -2.92
CA SER A 1095 -18.76 3.73 -4.06
C SER A 1095 -17.41 4.25 -3.55
N ASP A 1096 -16.38 4.23 -4.39
CA ASP A 1096 -15.13 4.98 -4.20
C ASP A 1096 -14.37 4.70 -2.88
N VAL A 1097 -14.67 3.60 -2.18
CA VAL A 1097 -14.04 3.26 -0.88
C VAL A 1097 -12.53 3.09 -1.02
N LEU A 1098 -12.04 2.71 -2.20
CA LEU A 1098 -10.60 2.69 -2.51
C LEU A 1098 -10.01 4.10 -2.65
N GLU A 1099 -10.76 5.07 -3.19
CA GLU A 1099 -10.35 6.48 -3.23
C GLU A 1099 -10.38 7.10 -1.83
N ALA A 1100 -11.38 6.75 -1.00
CA ALA A 1100 -11.44 7.14 0.40
C ALA A 1100 -10.21 6.62 1.19
N LYS A 1101 -9.80 5.37 0.95
CA LYS A 1101 -8.57 4.79 1.54
C LYS A 1101 -7.32 5.54 1.05
N ALA A 1102 -7.20 5.77 -0.25
CA ALA A 1102 -6.08 6.52 -0.82
C ALA A 1102 -6.01 7.97 -0.32
N LEU A 1103 -7.15 8.65 -0.18
CA LEU A 1103 -7.21 10.02 0.35
C LEU A 1103 -6.69 10.08 1.79
N MET A 1104 -7.03 9.09 2.62
CA MET A 1104 -6.51 8.97 3.99
C MET A 1104 -5.00 8.78 4.04
N GLU A 1105 -4.43 7.93 3.17
CA GLU A 1105 -2.99 7.74 3.03
C GLU A 1105 -2.27 9.03 2.55
N LEU A 1106 -2.98 9.93 1.85
CA LEU A 1106 -2.44 11.21 1.36
C LEU A 1106 -2.57 12.38 2.35
N LEU A 1107 -3.46 12.33 3.36
CA LEU A 1107 -3.70 13.44 4.31
C LEU A 1107 -2.42 14.02 4.95
N PRO A 1108 -1.43 13.22 5.40
CA PRO A 1108 -0.21 13.76 5.99
C PRO A 1108 0.62 14.61 5.02
N GLN A 1109 0.52 14.37 3.70
CA GLN A 1109 1.21 15.17 2.68
C GLN A 1109 0.63 16.58 2.55
N TYR A 1110 -0.65 16.75 2.90
CA TYR A 1110 -1.33 18.04 3.00
C TYR A 1110 -1.18 18.70 4.38
N GLY A 1111 -0.42 18.08 5.30
CA GLY A 1111 -0.24 18.53 6.68
C GLY A 1111 -1.41 18.17 7.62
N ILE A 1112 -2.36 17.35 7.16
CA ILE A 1112 -3.52 16.92 7.94
C ILE A 1112 -3.14 15.66 8.74
N ASP A 1113 -3.03 15.80 10.06
CA ASP A 1113 -3.01 14.68 11.00
C ASP A 1113 -4.45 14.42 11.47
N LEU A 1114 -5.10 13.41 10.90
CA LEU A 1114 -6.49 13.11 11.21
C LEU A 1114 -6.69 12.48 12.60
N ASP A 1115 -5.72 11.72 13.11
CA ASP A 1115 -5.80 11.16 14.46
C ASP A 1115 -5.73 12.30 15.50
N LEU A 1116 -4.84 13.29 15.30
CA LEU A 1116 -4.77 14.48 16.15
C LEU A 1116 -6.02 15.36 16.02
N ILE A 1117 -6.53 15.57 14.81
CA ILE A 1117 -7.76 16.35 14.57
C ILE A 1117 -8.96 15.68 15.25
N THR A 1118 -9.14 14.37 15.11
CA THR A 1118 -10.29 13.66 15.69
C THR A 1118 -10.21 13.58 17.22
N GLN A 1119 -9.02 13.41 17.80
CA GLN A 1119 -8.81 13.53 19.25
C GLN A 1119 -9.03 14.95 19.78
N GLN A 1120 -8.81 15.98 18.96
CA GLN A 1120 -9.10 17.38 19.32
C GLN A 1120 -10.61 17.65 19.22
N LEU A 1121 -11.27 17.18 18.16
CA LEU A 1121 -12.73 17.29 17.97
C LEU A 1121 -13.54 16.51 19.01
N GLU A 1122 -13.04 15.39 19.55
CA GLU A 1122 -13.66 14.70 20.69
C GLU A 1122 -13.68 15.61 21.92
N ARG A 1123 -12.52 16.18 22.29
CA ARG A 1123 -12.36 17.06 23.46
C ARG A 1123 -13.13 18.37 23.32
N ASP A 1124 -12.99 19.06 22.19
CA ASP A 1124 -13.73 20.30 21.89
C ASP A 1124 -15.23 20.02 21.74
N GLY A 1125 -15.60 18.82 21.30
CA GLY A 1125 -16.99 18.37 21.20
C GLY A 1125 -17.68 18.25 22.56
N VAL A 1126 -17.01 17.64 23.55
CA VAL A 1126 -17.48 17.60 24.94
C VAL A 1126 -17.56 19.02 25.51
N ALA A 1127 -16.48 19.82 25.38
CA ALA A 1127 -16.43 21.17 25.94
C ALA A 1127 -17.50 22.11 25.37
N ALA A 1128 -17.79 22.03 24.06
CA ALA A 1128 -18.86 22.81 23.44
C ALA A 1128 -20.27 22.38 23.91
N PHE A 1129 -20.48 21.09 24.16
CA PHE A 1129 -21.74 20.60 24.72
C PHE A 1129 -21.89 21.01 26.20
N GLU A 1130 -20.82 20.95 26.99
CA GLU A 1130 -20.80 21.45 28.37
C GLU A 1130 -21.08 22.97 28.41
N GLN A 1131 -20.53 23.75 27.48
CA GLN A 1131 -20.80 25.19 27.38
C GLN A 1131 -22.28 25.48 27.08
N SER A 1132 -22.88 24.85 26.05
CA SER A 1132 -24.32 25.03 25.76
C SER A 1132 -25.22 24.52 26.89
N PHE A 1133 -24.83 23.45 27.58
CA PHE A 1133 -25.56 22.95 28.74
C PHE A 1133 -25.51 23.95 29.91
N ASN A 1134 -24.33 24.47 30.26
CA ASN A 1134 -24.18 25.48 31.31
C ASN A 1134 -24.92 26.79 30.97
N ALA A 1135 -24.94 27.21 29.69
CA ALA A 1135 -25.72 28.34 29.23
C ALA A 1135 -27.24 28.10 29.40
N LEU A 1136 -27.73 26.92 28.98
CA LEU A 1136 -29.11 26.48 29.17
C LEU A 1136 -29.50 26.43 30.67
N LEU A 1137 -28.64 25.90 31.53
CA LEU A 1137 -28.89 25.88 32.98
C LEU A 1137 -28.94 27.29 33.58
N SER A 1138 -28.16 28.24 33.06
CA SER A 1138 -28.21 29.64 33.48
C SER A 1138 -29.52 30.32 33.04
N VAL A 1139 -29.94 30.11 31.77
CA VAL A 1139 -31.23 30.60 31.25
C VAL A 1139 -32.41 30.02 32.03
N LEU A 1140 -32.35 28.75 32.42
CA LEU A 1140 -33.38 28.15 33.27
C LEU A 1140 -33.36 28.72 34.69
N ALA A 1141 -32.18 28.96 35.29
CA ALA A 1141 -32.08 29.63 36.59
C ALA A 1141 -32.69 31.04 36.55
N GLU A 1142 -32.43 31.82 35.51
CA GLU A 1142 -33.02 33.15 35.31
C GLU A 1142 -34.54 33.12 35.08
N LYS A 1143 -35.09 32.06 34.47
CA LYS A 1143 -36.53 31.88 34.24
C LYS A 1143 -37.27 31.16 35.40
N MET A 1144 -36.55 30.66 36.39
CA MET A 1144 -37.10 30.06 37.62
C MET A 1144 -37.14 31.03 38.81
N ALA A 1145 -36.49 32.20 38.69
CA ALA A 1145 -36.37 33.24 39.71
C ALA A 1145 -37.45 34.33 39.61
#